data_AF-A0A973KTK2-F1
#
_entry.id   AF-A0A973KTK2-F1
#
_cell.length_a   1.000
_cell.length_b   1.000
_cell.length_c   1.000
_cell.angle_alpha   90.00
_cell.angle_beta   90.00
_cell.angle_gamma   90.00
#
_symmetry.space_group_name_H-M   'P 1'
#
loop_
_entity.id
_entity.type
_entity.pdbx_description
1 polymer ?
#
loop_
_entity_poly.entity_id
_entity_poly.type
_entity_poly.pdbx_seq_one_letter_code
_entity_poly.pdbx_strand_id
1 'polypeptide(L)'
;MTQTIVWTLLPDPQQPPTTPAGTVQLSLVLGPRLTVDAAAAPGAPPPQLSDFQQVRDLPQLNYTVSVRFLKQSGESRTVPATFVDGPLNVPLWRALFPLTTPVHSFQFDDSVADDPIVSYPAHPLAQSLRREYGGLFAPVDAGGHGRGPVVPDAGQTAAVAEQWEAVDRLVAAVDPAGEPGFAAGVSERLHQQGVLPDGLGDDPDGWARLAAFHTAAPPDVEGSLTGPQQPERDFHGLVAALADHPGLMAPVGLLRRLTVQLPSDHDLPDGPMSIQAQADPPAFLQMFQPVTSCVKKAGKLFLARADGVSDALHLPLDDTSQFTPHDLDVDSAGLALQSYAATLRRMPRSDPPPDLVPPALRSDGIFVAQADRQVAFRKALQDAKGFDGDLKGQKPGDTTKMNADNVLQGFRVDVFDVASRHWYPLCRRTGLYTVQGYAAQVPIDDEAVVGEAITRGKDAAGHPVSRLHQSVFRWNGWSLAVEPPGRTLAPDGTVQDPGPAVDPHLPFSSKVEVPDKSLPSLRYGRSYRFRARLVDLAGRSTPFTEQPDAAGDHATAPLLYTRYEPVPAAVLVARRPVTEGESVAVLVVRTDNADPSAPVARPPCERHLLPPKAAVQQLERHGVLDTAGQHRTDAQVYALLKQFDGGVLPTGTPDANAGGAPYLDQDQVQRPWLPDPFARGLALRGLPGQPDVATPWPHGTAWHEQFPLRLVVQPGP
;
A
#
# COMPACT_ATOMS: atom_id res chain seq x y z
N MET A 1 -36.38 22.74 6.86
CA MET A 1 -35.21 22.04 6.31
C MET A 1 -34.22 23.11 5.92
N THR A 2 -32.94 22.91 6.20
CA THR A 2 -31.91 23.91 5.91
C THR A 2 -31.02 23.43 4.76
N GLN A 3 -30.63 24.36 3.88
CA GLN A 3 -29.74 24.15 2.75
C GLN A 3 -28.54 25.06 2.89
N THR A 4 -27.40 24.48 3.23
CA THR A 4 -26.13 25.22 3.38
C THR A 4 -25.16 24.78 2.30
N ILE A 5 -24.52 25.73 1.62
CA ILE A 5 -23.37 25.45 0.75
C ILE A 5 -22.10 25.96 1.41
N VAL A 6 -21.12 25.08 1.53
CA VAL A 6 -19.74 25.44 1.87
C VAL A 6 -19.02 25.85 0.59
N TRP A 7 -18.50 27.08 0.54
CA TRP A 7 -17.86 27.68 -0.63
C TRP A 7 -16.35 27.76 -0.40
N THR A 8 -15.64 26.66 -0.63
CA THR A 8 -14.19 26.59 -0.39
C THR A 8 -13.43 27.06 -1.62
N LEU A 9 -12.62 28.11 -1.47
CA LEU A 9 -11.84 28.71 -2.55
C LEU A 9 -10.35 28.36 -2.39
N LEU A 10 -9.74 27.79 -3.42
CA LEU A 10 -8.36 27.31 -3.43
C LEU A 10 -7.58 27.90 -4.62
N PRO A 11 -6.28 28.20 -4.47
CA PRO A 11 -5.39 28.44 -5.61
C PRO A 11 -5.33 27.23 -6.55
N ASP A 12 -5.27 27.42 -7.86
CA ASP A 12 -5.08 26.28 -8.80
C ASP A 12 -3.58 25.99 -9.01
N PRO A 13 -3.06 24.85 -8.50
CA PRO A 13 -1.65 24.51 -8.64
C PRO A 13 -1.22 24.13 -10.07
N GLN A 14 -2.16 23.90 -11.00
CA GLN A 14 -1.86 23.54 -12.39
C GLN A 14 -1.55 24.75 -13.29
N GLN A 15 -1.56 25.96 -12.72
CA GLN A 15 -1.34 27.21 -13.44
C GLN A 15 0.10 27.38 -13.99
N PRO A 16 0.29 27.61 -15.30
CA PRO A 16 1.57 28.05 -15.83
C PRO A 16 1.95 29.46 -15.32
N PRO A 17 3.23 29.86 -15.36
CA PRO A 17 3.72 31.12 -14.78
C PRO A 17 3.19 32.43 -15.33
N THR A 18 2.53 32.41 -16.49
CA THR A 18 2.03 33.63 -17.11
C THR A 18 0.70 33.36 -17.78
N THR A 19 -0.35 33.99 -17.28
CA THR A 19 -1.57 34.28 -18.03
C THR A 19 -1.49 35.72 -18.51
N PRO A 20 -2.33 36.15 -19.48
CA PRO A 20 -2.35 37.53 -19.93
C PRO A 20 -2.62 38.48 -18.76
N ALA A 21 -1.70 39.42 -18.50
CA ALA A 21 -1.87 40.57 -17.61
C ALA A 21 -2.47 40.28 -16.20
N GLY A 22 -1.70 39.62 -15.33
CA GLY A 22 -1.96 39.66 -13.87
C GLY A 22 -3.17 38.87 -13.35
N THR A 23 -3.75 37.98 -14.17
CA THR A 23 -4.82 37.09 -13.72
C THR A 23 -4.32 35.81 -13.05
N VAL A 24 -5.07 35.28 -12.09
CA VAL A 24 -4.83 33.96 -11.49
C VAL A 24 -6.09 33.09 -11.60
N GLN A 25 -5.91 31.78 -11.81
CA GLN A 25 -7.02 30.83 -11.69
C GLN A 25 -7.13 30.26 -10.28
N LEU A 26 -8.38 30.06 -9.87
CA LEU A 26 -8.78 29.51 -8.59
C LEU A 26 -9.79 28.39 -8.81
N SER A 27 -9.80 27.42 -7.91
CA SER A 27 -10.81 26.37 -7.82
C SER A 27 -11.79 26.68 -6.70
N LEU A 28 -13.08 26.64 -7.00
CA LEU A 28 -14.17 26.83 -6.05
C LEU A 28 -14.89 25.48 -5.89
N VAL A 29 -14.79 24.90 -4.70
CA VAL A 29 -15.44 23.64 -4.34
C VAL A 29 -16.72 23.96 -3.58
N LEU A 30 -17.85 23.43 -4.06
CA LEU A 30 -19.15 23.56 -3.42
C LEU A 30 -19.43 22.27 -2.63
N GLY A 31 -19.57 22.39 -1.31
CA GLY A 31 -19.95 21.30 -0.41
C GLY A 31 -21.37 21.49 0.12
N PRO A 32 -22.41 20.92 -0.51
CA PRO A 32 -23.78 21.01 -0.02
C PRO A 32 -23.96 20.24 1.30
N ARG A 33 -24.61 20.87 2.27
CA ARG A 33 -25.03 20.28 3.54
C ARG A 33 -26.52 20.53 3.74
N LEU A 34 -27.29 19.47 3.56
CA LEU A 34 -28.73 19.43 3.80
C LEU A 34 -29.04 18.95 5.22
N THR A 35 -29.95 19.63 5.91
CA THR A 35 -30.47 19.20 7.22
C THR A 35 -31.99 19.25 7.27
N VAL A 36 -32.56 18.30 8.01
CA VAL A 36 -33.99 18.15 8.24
C VAL A 36 -34.29 18.59 9.68
N ASP A 37 -35.08 19.65 9.84
CA ASP A 37 -35.29 20.33 11.13
C ASP A 37 -36.30 19.62 12.06
N ALA A 38 -36.81 18.43 11.69
CA ALA A 38 -37.79 17.69 12.48
C ALA A 38 -37.39 16.21 12.58
N ALA A 39 -37.50 15.64 13.79
CA ALA A 39 -37.52 14.19 13.96
C ALA A 39 -38.75 13.66 13.23
N ALA A 40 -38.55 13.01 12.08
CA ALA A 40 -39.63 12.33 11.39
C ALA A 40 -40.30 11.32 12.34
N ALA A 41 -41.61 11.10 12.20
CA ALA A 41 -42.26 10.03 12.92
C ALA A 41 -41.52 8.70 12.64
N PRO A 42 -41.30 7.83 13.64
CA PRO A 42 -40.60 6.56 13.43
C PRO A 42 -41.21 5.79 12.25
N GLY A 43 -40.38 5.49 11.24
CA GLY A 43 -40.81 4.75 10.03
C GLY A 43 -41.35 5.59 8.87
N ALA A 44 -41.40 6.93 8.97
CA ALA A 44 -41.67 7.78 7.81
C ALA A 44 -40.48 7.75 6.82
N PRO A 45 -40.73 7.76 5.50
CA PRO A 45 -39.66 7.80 4.52
C PRO A 45 -38.84 9.10 4.66
N PRO A 46 -37.52 9.05 4.41
CA PRO A 46 -36.69 10.25 4.45
C PRO A 46 -37.17 11.26 3.39
N PRO A 47 -36.99 12.57 3.62
CA PRO A 47 -37.14 13.58 2.58
C PRO A 47 -36.31 13.25 1.35
N GLN A 48 -36.75 13.73 0.20
CA GLN A 48 -36.07 13.49 -1.07
C GLN A 48 -35.42 14.79 -1.57
N LEU A 49 -34.46 14.68 -2.49
CA LEU A 49 -33.81 15.85 -3.09
C LEU A 49 -34.83 16.83 -3.71
N SER A 50 -36.00 16.36 -4.17
CA SER A 50 -37.09 17.21 -4.64
C SER A 50 -37.57 18.26 -3.62
N ASP A 51 -37.41 17.99 -2.33
CA ASP A 51 -37.81 18.87 -1.22
C ASP A 51 -36.81 20.01 -0.98
N PHE A 52 -35.60 19.91 -1.54
CA PHE A 52 -34.50 20.86 -1.39
C PHE A 52 -34.28 21.63 -2.71
N GLN A 53 -35.22 22.53 -3.05
CA GLN A 53 -35.29 23.16 -4.38
C GLN A 53 -33.99 23.81 -4.85
N GLN A 54 -33.25 24.51 -3.99
CA GLN A 54 -32.02 25.21 -4.37
C GLN A 54 -30.89 24.24 -4.69
N VAL A 55 -30.74 23.17 -3.92
CA VAL A 55 -29.73 22.14 -4.19
C VAL A 55 -30.15 21.23 -5.34
N ARG A 56 -31.44 20.90 -5.47
CA ARG A 56 -31.99 20.17 -6.63
C ARG A 56 -31.60 20.82 -7.96
N ASP A 57 -31.68 22.15 -8.02
CA ASP A 57 -31.42 22.94 -9.21
C ASP A 57 -30.03 23.62 -9.17
N LEU A 58 -29.08 23.09 -8.37
CA LEU A 58 -27.76 23.70 -8.15
C LEU A 58 -27.01 24.06 -9.46
N PRO A 59 -26.98 23.21 -10.51
CA PRO A 59 -26.30 23.57 -11.76
C PRO A 59 -27.00 24.70 -12.55
N GLN A 60 -28.22 25.07 -12.16
CA GLN A 60 -29.01 26.15 -12.74
C GLN A 60 -29.12 27.37 -11.80
N LEU A 61 -28.48 27.31 -10.63
CA LEU A 61 -28.49 28.41 -9.67
C LEU A 61 -27.72 29.60 -10.27
N ASN A 62 -28.38 30.77 -10.30
CA ASN A 62 -27.71 32.01 -10.66
C ASN A 62 -27.02 32.59 -9.43
N TYR A 63 -25.69 32.70 -9.49
CA TYR A 63 -24.89 33.36 -8.48
C TYR A 63 -23.67 34.01 -9.13
N THR A 64 -23.21 35.10 -8.52
CA THR A 64 -21.91 35.71 -8.86
C THR A 64 -20.92 35.44 -7.74
N VAL A 65 -19.63 35.45 -8.08
CA VAL A 65 -18.54 35.25 -7.11
C VAL A 65 -17.56 36.39 -7.24
N SER A 66 -17.26 37.03 -6.11
CA SER A 66 -16.10 37.89 -5.96
C SER A 66 -15.08 37.23 -5.02
N VAL A 67 -13.81 37.53 -5.21
CA VAL A 67 -12.73 37.04 -4.36
C VAL A 67 -12.32 38.17 -3.44
N ARG A 68 -12.42 37.93 -2.13
CA ARG A 68 -11.85 38.80 -1.12
C ARG A 68 -10.43 38.34 -0.84
N PHE A 69 -9.47 39.21 -1.10
CA PHE A 69 -8.07 39.07 -0.72
C PHE A 69 -7.85 39.76 0.62
N LEU A 70 -7.33 39.05 1.62
CA LEU A 70 -7.08 39.56 2.97
C LEU A 70 -5.59 39.54 3.26
N LYS A 71 -5.03 40.68 3.66
CA LYS A 71 -3.66 40.78 4.16
C LYS A 71 -3.58 40.31 5.61
N GLN A 72 -2.39 39.91 6.04
CA GLN A 72 -2.12 39.65 7.46
C GLN A 72 -2.33 40.89 8.34
N SER A 73 -2.21 42.11 7.79
CA SER A 73 -2.50 43.36 8.50
C SER A 73 -3.99 43.63 8.74
N GLY A 74 -4.89 42.81 8.19
CA GLY A 74 -6.35 42.95 8.32
C GLY A 74 -7.01 43.77 7.21
N GLU A 75 -6.25 44.44 6.35
CA GLU A 75 -6.79 45.08 5.14
C GLU A 75 -7.32 44.03 4.16
N SER A 76 -8.44 44.33 3.50
CA SER A 76 -9.00 43.43 2.48
C SER A 76 -9.42 44.17 1.22
N ARG A 77 -9.29 43.50 0.07
CA ARG A 77 -9.76 43.97 -1.23
C ARG A 77 -10.61 42.91 -1.91
N THR A 78 -11.78 43.29 -2.38
CA THR A 78 -12.67 42.38 -3.13
C THR A 78 -12.56 42.66 -4.62
N VAL A 79 -12.42 41.61 -5.42
CA VAL A 79 -12.32 41.67 -6.88
C VAL A 79 -13.31 40.69 -7.50
N PRO A 80 -14.13 41.09 -8.48
CA PRO A 80 -15.02 40.17 -9.18
C PRO A 80 -14.26 39.04 -9.88
N ALA A 81 -14.76 37.82 -9.79
CA ALA A 81 -14.23 36.67 -10.51
C ALA A 81 -15.11 36.31 -11.71
N THR A 82 -14.51 35.63 -12.69
CA THR A 82 -15.17 35.14 -13.90
C THR A 82 -15.05 33.64 -13.97
N PHE A 83 -16.15 32.94 -14.28
CA PHE A 83 -16.11 31.49 -14.48
C PHE A 83 -15.38 31.15 -15.78
N VAL A 84 -14.50 30.15 -15.71
CA VAL A 84 -13.76 29.61 -16.86
C VAL A 84 -14.50 28.42 -17.48
N ASP A 85 -15.39 27.80 -16.71
CA ASP A 85 -16.12 26.62 -17.16
C ASP A 85 -17.17 26.96 -18.22
N GLY A 86 -17.43 25.99 -19.10
CA GLY A 86 -18.56 26.03 -20.02
C GLY A 86 -19.92 25.86 -19.31
N PRO A 87 -21.02 25.73 -20.06
CA PRO A 87 -22.33 25.47 -19.49
C PRO A 87 -22.32 24.16 -18.69
N LEU A 88 -22.95 24.18 -17.51
CA LEU A 88 -23.07 23.02 -16.65
C LEU A 88 -24.01 21.97 -17.25
N ASN A 89 -23.72 20.70 -17.01
CA ASN A 89 -24.42 19.55 -17.56
C ASN A 89 -25.58 19.12 -16.65
N VAL A 90 -26.71 19.81 -16.80
CA VAL A 90 -27.94 19.54 -16.03
C VAL A 90 -28.45 18.10 -16.20
N PRO A 91 -28.46 17.50 -17.42
CA PRO A 91 -28.85 16.11 -17.58
C PRO A 91 -27.98 15.13 -16.78
N LEU A 92 -26.65 15.36 -16.75
CA LEU A 92 -25.73 14.55 -15.95
C LEU A 92 -25.99 14.71 -14.44
N TRP A 93 -26.21 15.93 -13.96
CA TRP A 93 -26.61 16.17 -12.56
C TRP A 93 -27.86 15.38 -12.18
N ARG A 94 -28.90 15.39 -13.02
CA ARG A 94 -30.15 14.66 -12.76
C ARG A 94 -29.99 13.14 -12.81
N ALA A 95 -29.01 12.65 -13.57
CA ALA A 95 -28.68 11.23 -13.62
C ALA A 95 -27.91 10.77 -12.37
N LEU A 96 -26.97 11.59 -11.89
CA LEU A 96 -26.21 11.34 -10.66
C LEU A 96 -27.07 11.55 -9.40
N PHE A 97 -27.99 12.51 -9.44
CA PHE A 97 -28.86 12.86 -8.32
C PHE A 97 -30.33 12.92 -8.80
N PRO A 98 -31.00 11.76 -8.96
CA PRO A 98 -32.42 11.71 -9.26
C PRO A 98 -33.25 12.49 -8.23
N LEU A 99 -34.42 13.00 -8.62
CA LEU A 99 -35.30 13.75 -7.71
C LEU A 99 -35.72 12.96 -6.46
N THR A 100 -35.75 11.62 -6.60
CA THR A 100 -36.10 10.67 -5.55
C THR A 100 -34.93 10.30 -4.64
N THR A 101 -33.75 10.89 -4.83
CA THR A 101 -32.57 10.61 -3.98
C THR A 101 -32.92 10.90 -2.52
N PRO A 102 -32.77 9.93 -1.60
CA PRO A 102 -33.05 10.16 -0.19
C PRO A 102 -32.03 11.15 0.40
N VAL A 103 -32.50 11.98 1.32
CA VAL A 103 -31.69 12.96 2.03
C VAL A 103 -31.85 12.75 3.51
N HIS A 104 -30.78 12.37 4.20
CA HIS A 104 -30.75 12.36 5.66
C HIS A 104 -30.12 13.66 6.15
N SER A 105 -30.37 14.02 7.41
CA SER A 105 -29.66 15.17 7.99
C SER A 105 -28.17 14.89 8.00
N PHE A 106 -27.36 15.81 7.47
CA PHE A 106 -25.91 15.70 7.49
C PHE A 106 -25.41 15.45 8.92
N GLN A 107 -24.59 14.42 9.09
CA GLN A 107 -23.91 14.11 10.35
C GLN A 107 -22.42 13.89 10.07
N PHE A 108 -21.57 14.65 10.76
CA PHE A 108 -20.16 14.34 10.85
C PHE A 108 -19.99 13.17 11.82
N ASP A 109 -19.18 12.19 11.42
CA ASP A 109 -18.96 10.99 12.20
C ASP A 109 -17.84 11.23 13.22
N ASP A 110 -18.23 11.73 14.41
CA ASP A 110 -17.32 12.15 15.49
C ASP A 110 -16.40 11.00 15.97
N SER A 111 -16.96 9.82 16.20
CA SER A 111 -16.51 8.64 15.45
C SER A 111 -15.03 8.50 15.14
N VAL A 112 -14.74 8.92 13.91
CA VAL A 112 -13.44 8.83 13.24
C VAL A 112 -12.39 9.63 14.00
N ALA A 113 -12.77 10.79 14.53
CA ALA A 113 -11.88 11.72 15.17
C ALA A 113 -11.63 11.40 16.64
N ASP A 114 -12.48 10.58 17.28
CA ASP A 114 -12.43 10.28 18.71
C ASP A 114 -11.93 8.85 19.00
N ASP A 115 -12.36 7.84 18.24
CA ASP A 115 -11.98 6.43 18.49
C ASP A 115 -10.47 6.24 18.44
N PRO A 116 -9.85 5.45 19.35
CA PRO A 116 -8.40 5.24 19.35
C PRO A 116 -7.85 4.68 18.04
N ILE A 117 -6.67 5.13 17.62
CA ILE A 117 -6.01 4.68 16.38
C ILE A 117 -4.85 3.75 16.73
N VAL A 118 -5.02 2.47 16.42
CA VAL A 118 -3.99 1.45 16.48
C VAL A 118 -3.07 1.59 15.25
N SER A 119 -1.78 1.68 15.51
CA SER A 119 -0.68 1.75 14.53
C SER A 119 0.57 1.15 15.18
N TYR A 120 1.60 0.85 14.39
CA TYR A 120 2.91 0.41 14.89
C TYR A 120 4.04 1.11 14.14
N PRO A 121 5.20 1.32 14.80
CA PRO A 121 6.33 2.05 14.22
C PRO A 121 7.09 1.17 13.20
N ALA A 122 6.66 1.21 11.93
CA ALA A 122 7.16 0.34 10.87
C ALA A 122 8.67 0.48 10.64
N HIS A 123 9.21 1.70 10.73
CA HIS A 123 10.65 1.93 10.56
C HIS A 123 11.50 1.35 11.71
N PRO A 124 11.25 1.67 12.99
CA PRO A 124 11.89 0.98 14.12
C PRO A 124 11.75 -0.55 14.07
N LEU A 125 10.58 -1.07 13.73
CA LEU A 125 10.35 -2.50 13.59
C LEU A 125 11.23 -3.12 12.49
N ALA A 126 11.34 -2.46 11.33
CA ALA A 126 12.21 -2.90 10.24
C ALA A 126 13.70 -2.89 10.64
N GLN A 127 14.13 -1.90 11.44
CA GLN A 127 15.47 -1.88 12.01
C GLN A 127 15.70 -3.03 13.00
N SER A 128 14.71 -3.32 13.85
CA SER A 128 14.73 -4.45 14.78
C SER A 128 14.84 -5.77 14.02
N LEU A 129 13.99 -6.01 13.03
CA LEU A 129 14.08 -7.16 12.12
C LEU A 129 15.47 -7.29 11.50
N ARG A 130 16.05 -6.20 11.00
CA ARG A 130 17.41 -6.24 10.43
C ARG A 130 18.47 -6.63 11.46
N ARG A 131 18.36 -6.16 12.70
CA ARG A 131 19.28 -6.55 13.79
C ARG A 131 19.14 -8.03 14.14
N GLU A 132 17.91 -8.49 14.35
CA GLU A 132 17.65 -9.88 14.75
C GLU A 132 18.04 -10.87 13.65
N TYR A 133 17.64 -10.62 12.40
CA TYR A 133 18.06 -11.45 11.27
C TYR A 133 19.59 -11.38 11.07
N GLY A 134 20.21 -10.20 11.22
CA GLY A 134 21.67 -10.06 11.14
C GLY A 134 22.41 -10.86 12.22
N GLY A 135 21.86 -10.95 13.43
CA GLY A 135 22.40 -11.76 14.53
C GLY A 135 22.26 -13.26 14.30
N LEU A 136 21.16 -13.69 13.66
CA LEU A 136 20.91 -15.10 13.30
C LEU A 136 21.81 -15.58 12.15
N PHE A 137 22.19 -14.69 11.23
CA PHE A 137 22.96 -15.00 10.01
C PHE A 137 24.44 -14.56 10.08
N ALA A 138 25.10 -14.65 11.23
CA ALA A 138 26.52 -14.30 11.39
C ALA A 138 27.42 -14.89 10.27
N PRO A 139 28.47 -14.16 9.83
CA PRO A 139 28.96 -14.21 8.46
C PRO A 139 29.47 -15.59 8.02
N VAL A 140 29.02 -15.97 6.82
CA VAL A 140 29.70 -16.92 5.94
C VAL A 140 31.12 -16.41 5.74
N ASP A 141 32.13 -17.25 5.97
CA ASP A 141 33.50 -16.83 5.71
C ASP A 141 33.73 -16.56 4.21
N ALA A 142 34.85 -15.90 3.87
CA ALA A 142 35.21 -15.56 2.49
C ALA A 142 35.36 -16.79 1.55
N GLY A 143 35.30 -18.02 2.08
CA GLY A 143 35.28 -19.27 1.34
C GLY A 143 33.88 -19.77 0.96
N GLY A 144 32.80 -19.08 1.38
CA GLY A 144 31.43 -19.53 1.13
C GLY A 144 31.01 -20.71 2.02
N HIS A 145 31.78 -21.03 3.07
CA HIS A 145 31.36 -22.01 4.06
C HIS A 145 30.40 -21.34 5.02
N GLY A 146 29.09 -21.57 4.81
CA GLY A 146 28.17 -21.41 5.92
C GLY A 146 28.60 -22.40 6.98
N ARG A 147 28.58 -22.03 8.27
CA ARG A 147 28.57 -23.05 9.32
C ARG A 147 27.44 -24.02 8.96
N GLY A 148 27.78 -25.20 8.45
CA GLY A 148 26.85 -26.31 8.40
C GLY A 148 26.41 -26.63 9.83
N PRO A 149 25.30 -27.36 10.01
CA PRO A 149 24.90 -27.82 11.34
C PRO A 149 26.10 -28.50 11.99
N VAL A 150 26.61 -27.89 13.06
CA VAL A 150 27.69 -28.49 13.84
C VAL A 150 27.03 -29.60 14.64
N VAL A 151 27.35 -30.85 14.34
CA VAL A 151 27.04 -31.96 15.24
C VAL A 151 27.82 -31.69 16.54
N PRO A 152 27.15 -31.45 17.68
CA PRO A 152 27.87 -31.11 18.90
C PRO A 152 28.61 -32.34 19.41
N ASP A 153 29.93 -32.22 19.47
CA ASP A 153 30.80 -33.20 20.13
C ASP A 153 30.71 -33.06 21.66
N ALA A 154 31.02 -34.14 22.37
CA ALA A 154 30.71 -34.31 23.79
C ALA A 154 31.47 -33.33 24.71
N GLY A 155 30.80 -32.23 25.09
CA GLY A 155 31.22 -31.22 26.06
C GLY A 155 30.07 -30.26 26.42
N GLN A 156 28.93 -30.81 26.84
CA GLN A 156 27.57 -30.27 26.61
C GLN A 156 26.97 -29.32 27.67
N THR A 157 27.71 -28.66 28.56
CA THR A 157 27.07 -27.74 29.54
C THR A 157 27.15 -26.26 29.13
N ALA A 158 28.33 -25.75 28.78
CA ALA A 158 28.49 -24.33 28.43
C ALA A 158 27.88 -23.98 27.07
N ALA A 159 28.07 -24.83 26.05
CA ALA A 159 27.52 -24.60 24.70
C ALA A 159 25.99 -24.69 24.68
N VAL A 160 25.40 -25.63 25.44
CA VAL A 160 23.94 -25.76 25.57
C VAL A 160 23.36 -24.55 26.29
N ALA A 161 24.04 -24.05 27.34
CA ALA A 161 23.63 -22.82 28.02
C ALA A 161 23.68 -21.61 27.07
N GLU A 162 24.76 -21.46 26.28
CA GLU A 162 24.90 -20.38 25.30
C GLU A 162 23.81 -20.41 24.21
N GLN A 163 23.42 -21.61 23.74
CA GLN A 163 22.33 -21.77 22.78
C GLN A 163 20.97 -21.41 23.38
N TRP A 164 20.68 -21.84 24.60
CA TRP A 164 19.46 -21.42 25.30
C TRP A 164 19.45 -19.93 25.63
N GLU A 165 20.59 -19.32 25.95
CA GLU A 165 20.71 -17.87 26.10
C GLU A 165 20.44 -17.14 24.77
N ALA A 166 20.87 -17.68 23.64
CA ALA A 166 20.54 -17.13 22.33
C ALA A 166 19.02 -17.19 22.05
N VAL A 167 18.37 -18.31 22.38
CA VAL A 167 16.90 -18.45 22.33
C VAL A 167 16.23 -17.40 23.22
N ASP A 168 16.67 -17.29 24.47
CA ASP A 168 16.08 -16.36 25.45
C ASP A 168 16.24 -14.89 25.01
N ARG A 169 17.41 -14.53 24.45
CA ARG A 169 17.62 -13.20 23.87
C ARG A 169 16.67 -12.90 22.72
N LEU A 170 16.50 -13.84 21.78
CA LEU A 170 15.59 -13.66 20.64
C LEU A 170 14.14 -13.52 21.13
N VAL A 171 13.70 -14.41 22.02
CA VAL A 171 12.33 -14.39 22.56
C VAL A 171 12.05 -13.10 23.32
N ALA A 172 13.00 -12.63 24.13
CA ALA A 172 12.87 -11.38 24.88
C ALA A 172 12.82 -10.14 23.95
N ALA A 173 13.55 -10.17 22.82
CA ALA A 173 13.60 -9.05 21.88
C ALA A 173 12.30 -8.88 21.08
N VAL A 174 11.70 -9.99 20.59
CA VAL A 174 10.65 -9.91 19.55
C VAL A 174 9.24 -10.24 20.03
N ASP A 175 9.11 -10.94 21.16
CA ASP A 175 7.81 -11.33 21.71
C ASP A 175 7.59 -10.86 23.16
N PRO A 176 7.80 -9.57 23.50
CA PRO A 176 7.44 -9.07 24.83
C PRO A 176 5.92 -9.13 25.09
N ALA A 177 5.10 -9.26 24.04
CA ALA A 177 3.64 -9.40 24.13
C ALA A 177 3.18 -10.65 24.87
N GLY A 178 3.99 -11.72 24.89
CA GLY A 178 3.70 -12.93 25.68
C GLY A 178 3.93 -12.78 27.18
N GLU A 179 4.52 -11.68 27.65
CA GLU A 179 4.60 -11.37 29.08
C GLU A 179 3.22 -10.97 29.62
N PRO A 180 2.70 -11.62 30.68
CA PRO A 180 1.39 -11.31 31.23
C PRO A 180 1.27 -9.84 31.65
N GLY A 181 0.54 -9.04 30.87
CA GLY A 181 0.21 -7.65 31.19
C GLY A 181 0.89 -6.59 30.31
N PHE A 182 1.94 -6.91 29.56
CA PHE A 182 2.64 -5.92 28.72
C PHE A 182 1.74 -5.33 27.63
N ALA A 183 1.12 -6.20 26.81
CA ALA A 183 0.19 -5.78 25.75
C ALA A 183 -1.03 -5.04 26.32
N ALA A 184 -1.53 -5.46 27.49
CA ALA A 184 -2.63 -4.79 28.18
C ALA A 184 -2.26 -3.36 28.58
N GLY A 185 -1.06 -3.13 29.12
CA GLY A 185 -0.58 -1.79 29.47
C GLY A 185 -0.36 -0.87 28.26
N VAL A 186 0.04 -1.42 27.10
CA VAL A 186 0.09 -0.64 25.84
C VAL A 186 -1.33 -0.27 25.38
N SER A 187 -2.27 -1.22 25.42
CA SER A 187 -3.67 -0.99 25.04
C SER A 187 -4.36 0.03 25.94
N GLU A 188 -4.14 -0.03 27.26
CA GLU A 188 -4.72 0.92 28.21
C GLU A 188 -4.22 2.35 27.93
N ARG A 189 -2.91 2.51 27.68
CA ARG A 189 -2.36 3.81 27.30
C ARG A 189 -2.92 4.32 25.98
N LEU A 190 -3.11 3.45 24.99
CA LEU A 190 -3.75 3.83 23.72
C LEU A 190 -5.16 4.36 23.96
N HIS A 191 -5.95 3.70 24.81
CA HIS A 191 -7.31 4.15 25.15
C HIS A 191 -7.32 5.49 25.91
N GLN A 192 -6.36 5.71 26.80
CA GLN A 192 -6.23 6.96 27.53
C GLN A 192 -5.79 8.15 26.65
N GLN A 193 -4.95 7.90 25.65
CA GLN A 193 -4.33 8.96 24.82
C GLN A 193 -4.96 9.10 23.43
N GLY A 194 -5.76 8.12 22.99
CA GLY A 194 -6.35 8.02 21.66
C GLY A 194 -5.35 7.65 20.56
N VAL A 195 -4.08 8.06 20.68
CA VAL A 195 -2.97 7.69 19.78
C VAL A 195 -1.68 7.56 20.58
N LEU A 196 -0.77 6.69 20.13
CA LEU A 196 0.56 6.55 20.73
C LEU A 196 1.64 6.97 19.71
N PRO A 197 2.65 7.76 20.11
CA PRO A 197 3.79 8.08 19.25
C PRO A 197 4.69 6.86 19.04
N ASP A 198 5.59 6.93 18.06
CA ASP A 198 6.49 5.85 17.70
C ASP A 198 7.51 5.57 18.79
N GLY A 199 8.08 6.64 19.37
CA GLY A 199 9.06 6.61 20.46
C GLY A 199 8.50 6.24 21.84
N LEU A 200 7.68 5.19 21.92
CA LEU A 200 7.13 4.67 23.17
C LEU A 200 8.21 3.88 23.92
N GLY A 201 8.64 4.37 25.08
CA GLY A 201 9.78 3.80 25.81
C GLY A 201 9.68 2.32 26.17
N ASP A 202 8.48 1.80 26.43
CA ASP A 202 8.30 0.39 26.79
C ASP A 202 8.15 -0.54 25.57
N ASP A 203 7.81 -0.02 24.39
CA ASP A 203 7.71 -0.77 23.12
C ASP A 203 8.44 -0.01 22.00
N PRO A 204 9.77 0.20 22.15
CA PRO A 204 10.53 1.11 21.29
C PRO A 204 10.64 0.61 19.84
N ASP A 205 10.65 -0.71 19.64
CA ASP A 205 10.70 -1.35 18.33
C ASP A 205 9.30 -1.63 17.75
N GLY A 206 8.23 -1.54 18.55
CA GLY A 206 6.85 -1.70 18.07
C GLY A 206 6.31 -3.13 17.99
N TRP A 207 6.97 -4.12 18.61
CA TRP A 207 6.58 -5.53 18.52
C TRP A 207 5.19 -5.80 19.10
N ALA A 208 4.84 -5.22 20.26
CA ALA A 208 3.49 -5.42 20.81
C ALA A 208 2.43 -4.69 19.98
N ARG A 209 2.74 -3.50 19.48
CA ARG A 209 1.82 -2.76 18.60
C ARG A 209 1.59 -3.45 17.26
N LEU A 210 2.61 -4.12 16.69
CA LEU A 210 2.43 -4.96 15.49
C LEU A 210 1.41 -6.07 15.76
N ALA A 211 1.60 -6.82 16.86
CA ALA A 211 0.68 -7.89 17.23
C ALA A 211 -0.75 -7.36 17.46
N ALA A 212 -0.89 -6.24 18.18
CA ALA A 212 -2.19 -5.61 18.43
C ALA A 212 -2.88 -5.13 17.14
N PHE A 213 -2.11 -4.58 16.20
CA PHE A 213 -2.62 -4.14 14.90
C PHE A 213 -3.27 -5.28 14.11
N HIS A 214 -2.61 -6.45 14.09
CA HIS A 214 -3.05 -7.64 13.35
C HIS A 214 -3.96 -8.58 14.16
N THR A 215 -4.26 -8.27 15.43
CA THR A 215 -5.20 -9.05 16.24
C THR A 215 -6.64 -8.66 15.88
N ALA A 216 -7.42 -9.65 15.42
CA ALA A 216 -8.85 -9.51 15.17
C ALA A 216 -9.65 -9.59 16.49
N ALA A 217 -10.80 -8.92 16.52
CA ALA A 217 -11.76 -9.11 17.60
C ALA A 217 -12.28 -10.57 17.59
N PRO A 218 -12.64 -11.15 18.75
CA PRO A 218 -13.36 -12.41 18.78
C PRO A 218 -14.63 -12.31 17.92
N PRO A 219 -15.01 -13.36 17.17
CA PRO A 219 -16.28 -13.35 16.45
C PRO A 219 -17.44 -13.17 17.43
N ASP A 220 -18.44 -12.37 17.06
CA ASP A 220 -19.69 -12.29 17.83
C ASP A 220 -20.33 -13.70 17.90
N VAL A 221 -21.07 -13.97 18.99
CA VAL A 221 -21.57 -15.31 19.41
C VAL A 221 -22.39 -16.06 18.33
N GLU A 222 -22.80 -15.38 17.25
CA GLU A 222 -23.53 -15.98 16.13
C GLU A 222 -22.65 -16.45 14.94
N GLY A 223 -21.33 -16.34 15.00
CA GLY A 223 -20.44 -16.90 13.96
C GLY A 223 -20.58 -16.28 12.57
N SER A 224 -21.42 -15.25 12.42
CA SER A 224 -21.49 -14.43 11.22
C SER A 224 -20.38 -13.39 11.28
N LEU A 225 -19.41 -13.48 10.37
CA LEU A 225 -18.66 -12.31 9.93
C LEU A 225 -19.66 -11.41 9.18
N THR A 226 -20.51 -10.68 9.91
CA THR A 226 -21.26 -9.58 9.30
C THR A 226 -20.20 -8.60 8.81
N GLY A 227 -19.97 -8.58 7.50
CA GLY A 227 -19.16 -7.55 6.87
C GLY A 227 -19.64 -6.17 7.33
N PRO A 228 -18.77 -5.15 7.32
CA PRO A 228 -19.18 -3.80 7.70
C PRO A 228 -20.45 -3.43 6.93
N GLN A 229 -21.49 -3.02 7.66
CA GLN A 229 -22.74 -2.59 7.04
C GLN A 229 -22.39 -1.45 6.08
N GLN A 230 -22.57 -1.67 4.77
CA GLN A 230 -22.30 -0.63 3.79
C GLN A 230 -23.23 0.54 4.10
N PRO A 231 -22.70 1.78 4.19
CA PRO A 231 -23.51 2.93 4.49
C PRO A 231 -24.57 3.11 3.41
N GLU A 232 -25.81 3.38 3.82
CA GLU A 232 -26.87 3.79 2.90
C GLU A 232 -26.39 5.04 2.15
N ARG A 233 -26.35 4.98 0.82
CA ARG A 233 -25.88 6.09 -0.02
C ARG A 233 -27.01 7.08 -0.22
N ASP A 234 -27.18 7.96 0.75
CA ASP A 234 -28.02 9.15 0.60
C ASP A 234 -27.32 10.23 -0.26
N PHE A 235 -27.98 11.38 -0.45
CA PHE A 235 -27.43 12.50 -1.21
C PHE A 235 -26.00 12.89 -0.79
N HIS A 236 -25.69 12.96 0.51
CA HIS A 236 -24.35 13.33 0.98
C HIS A 236 -23.34 12.23 0.74
N GLY A 237 -23.75 10.96 0.90
CA GLY A 237 -22.94 9.80 0.54
C GLY A 237 -22.55 9.76 -0.94
N LEU A 238 -23.43 10.24 -1.83
CA LEU A 238 -23.17 10.38 -3.27
C LEU A 238 -22.23 11.56 -3.58
N VAL A 239 -22.43 12.72 -2.94
CA VAL A 239 -21.51 13.86 -3.06
C VAL A 239 -20.11 13.47 -2.57
N ALA A 240 -20.01 12.75 -1.46
CA ALA A 240 -18.74 12.24 -0.94
C ALA A 240 -18.08 11.26 -1.91
N ALA A 241 -18.84 10.35 -2.53
CA ALA A 241 -18.30 9.44 -3.54
C ALA A 241 -17.76 10.17 -4.78
N LEU A 242 -18.37 11.28 -5.20
CA LEU A 242 -17.89 12.08 -6.33
C LEU A 242 -16.59 12.84 -6.04
N ALA A 243 -16.18 12.99 -4.78
CA ALA A 243 -14.98 13.75 -4.41
C ALA A 243 -13.69 13.20 -5.05
N ASP A 244 -13.64 11.89 -5.30
CA ASP A 244 -12.52 11.20 -5.98
C ASP A 244 -12.62 11.25 -7.52
N HIS A 245 -13.65 11.91 -8.05
CA HIS A 245 -14.00 11.98 -9.46
C HIS A 245 -14.17 13.44 -9.94
N PRO A 246 -13.09 14.25 -9.95
CA PRO A 246 -13.17 15.67 -10.35
C PRO A 246 -13.71 15.86 -11.79
N GLY A 247 -13.48 14.87 -12.66
CA GLY A 247 -14.06 14.84 -14.02
C GLY A 247 -15.59 14.77 -14.06
N LEU A 248 -16.25 14.29 -13.01
CA LEU A 248 -17.70 14.33 -12.85
C LEU A 248 -18.16 15.55 -12.05
N MET A 249 -17.39 16.00 -11.05
CA MET A 249 -17.73 17.18 -10.24
C MET A 249 -17.78 18.48 -11.05
N ALA A 250 -16.81 18.68 -11.97
CA ALA A 250 -16.71 19.93 -12.72
C ALA A 250 -17.90 20.14 -13.68
N PRO A 251 -18.30 19.16 -14.52
CA PRO A 251 -19.47 19.33 -15.39
C PRO A 251 -20.78 19.61 -14.66
N VAL A 252 -20.95 19.10 -13.43
CA VAL A 252 -22.19 19.29 -12.67
C VAL A 252 -22.17 20.48 -11.72
N GLY A 253 -21.03 21.19 -11.62
CA GLY A 253 -20.91 22.44 -10.88
C GLY A 253 -20.58 22.30 -9.39
N LEU A 254 -20.26 21.10 -8.91
CA LEU A 254 -19.70 20.89 -7.56
C LEU A 254 -18.25 21.38 -7.46
N LEU A 255 -17.55 21.41 -8.59
CA LEU A 255 -16.25 22.06 -8.74
C LEU A 255 -16.36 23.11 -9.85
N ARG A 256 -15.96 24.35 -9.56
CA ARG A 256 -15.96 25.47 -10.51
C ARG A 256 -14.57 26.07 -10.63
N ARG A 257 -14.17 26.48 -11.83
CA ARG A 257 -12.94 27.23 -12.07
C ARG A 257 -13.25 28.69 -12.29
N LEU A 258 -12.44 29.52 -11.65
CA LEU A 258 -12.55 30.97 -11.66
C LEU A 258 -11.26 31.58 -12.19
N THR A 259 -11.36 32.71 -12.88
CA THR A 259 -10.25 33.63 -13.13
C THR A 259 -10.54 34.95 -12.44
N VAL A 260 -9.55 35.49 -11.74
CA VAL A 260 -9.64 36.78 -11.06
C VAL A 260 -8.39 37.61 -11.32
N GLN A 261 -8.55 38.93 -11.39
CA GLN A 261 -7.42 39.86 -11.45
C GLN A 261 -6.72 39.91 -10.10
N LEU A 262 -5.43 39.56 -10.07
CA LEU A 262 -4.64 39.66 -8.86
C LEU A 262 -4.36 41.14 -8.56
N PRO A 263 -4.61 41.64 -7.33
CA PRO A 263 -4.25 43.00 -6.98
C PRO A 263 -2.76 43.29 -7.21
N SER A 264 -2.44 44.49 -7.70
CA SER A 264 -1.06 44.92 -7.97
C SER A 264 -0.17 44.85 -6.73
N ASP A 265 1.13 44.70 -6.92
CA ASP A 265 2.09 44.54 -5.82
C ASP A 265 2.11 45.71 -4.83
N HIS A 266 1.78 46.92 -5.31
CA HIS A 266 1.55 48.08 -4.43
C HIS A 266 0.42 47.84 -3.43
N ASP A 267 -0.67 47.23 -3.89
CA ASP A 267 -1.87 47.02 -3.10
C ASP A 267 -1.83 45.71 -2.34
N LEU A 268 -1.06 44.73 -2.81
CA LEU A 268 -0.90 43.41 -2.23
C LEU A 268 0.50 42.88 -2.57
N PRO A 269 1.50 43.09 -1.69
CA PRO A 269 2.86 42.62 -1.94
C PRO A 269 2.95 41.10 -1.91
N ASP A 270 4.04 40.54 -2.42
CA ASP A 270 4.39 39.13 -2.26
C ASP A 270 4.52 38.78 -0.76
N GLY A 271 4.07 37.58 -0.40
CA GLY A 271 4.06 37.08 0.97
C GLY A 271 2.75 36.37 1.37
N PRO A 272 2.63 35.98 2.65
CA PRO A 272 1.47 35.27 3.16
C PRO A 272 0.21 36.14 3.15
N MET A 273 -0.91 35.53 2.79
CA MET A 273 -2.21 36.18 2.72
C MET A 273 -3.35 35.16 2.81
N SER A 274 -4.58 35.64 2.67
CA SER A 274 -5.78 34.81 2.70
C SER A 274 -6.72 35.16 1.55
N ILE A 275 -7.45 34.17 1.03
CA ILE A 275 -8.51 34.35 0.04
C ILE A 275 -9.83 33.80 0.57
N GLN A 276 -10.94 34.42 0.14
CA GLN A 276 -12.29 34.00 0.51
C GLN A 276 -13.24 34.22 -0.67
N ALA A 277 -14.11 33.25 -0.94
CA ALA A 277 -15.20 33.42 -1.89
C ALA A 277 -16.33 34.25 -1.25
N GLN A 278 -16.71 35.34 -1.92
CA GLN A 278 -17.92 36.11 -1.64
C GLN A 278 -18.94 35.81 -2.73
N ALA A 279 -19.76 34.80 -2.50
CA ALA A 279 -20.90 34.44 -3.34
C ALA A 279 -22.13 35.27 -2.96
N ASP A 280 -22.95 35.63 -3.95
CA ASP A 280 -24.26 36.25 -3.76
C ASP A 280 -25.36 35.34 -4.34
N PRO A 281 -25.82 34.32 -3.59
CA PRO A 281 -26.86 33.39 -4.02
C PRO A 281 -28.26 33.89 -3.65
N PRO A 282 -29.33 33.18 -4.07
CA PRO A 282 -30.70 33.48 -3.64
C PRO A 282 -30.85 33.49 -2.11
N ALA A 283 -31.71 34.37 -1.58
CA ALA A 283 -31.87 34.65 -0.14
C ALA A 283 -32.18 33.44 0.77
N PHE A 284 -32.57 32.30 0.21
CA PHE A 284 -32.96 31.08 0.95
C PHE A 284 -31.84 30.05 1.09
N LEU A 285 -30.65 30.33 0.54
CA LEU A 285 -29.48 29.45 0.62
C LEU A 285 -28.52 29.95 1.70
N GLN A 286 -28.27 29.15 2.74
CA GLN A 286 -27.25 29.48 3.73
C GLN A 286 -25.86 29.31 3.12
N MET A 287 -24.97 30.23 3.48
CA MET A 287 -23.59 30.23 2.99
C MET A 287 -22.62 30.05 4.13
N PHE A 288 -21.64 29.18 3.91
CA PHE A 288 -20.45 29.13 4.71
C PHE A 288 -19.23 29.37 3.81
N GLN A 289 -18.50 30.45 4.07
CA GLN A 289 -17.44 30.95 3.20
C GLN A 289 -16.11 30.93 3.98
N PRO A 290 -15.43 29.78 4.09
CA PRO A 290 -14.15 29.68 4.79
C PRO A 290 -13.08 30.54 4.12
N VAL A 291 -12.07 30.92 4.91
CA VAL A 291 -10.89 31.64 4.43
C VAL A 291 -9.77 30.65 4.19
N THR A 292 -9.10 30.74 3.04
CA THR A 292 -7.98 29.87 2.67
C THR A 292 -6.66 30.63 2.73
N SER A 293 -5.72 30.09 3.48
CA SER A 293 -4.37 30.62 3.63
C SER A 293 -3.54 30.35 2.37
N CYS A 294 -2.93 31.41 1.85
CA CYS A 294 -2.16 31.37 0.61
C CYS A 294 -0.84 32.14 0.76
N VAL A 295 0.09 31.95 -0.17
CA VAL A 295 1.26 32.80 -0.35
C VAL A 295 1.23 33.36 -1.77
N LYS A 296 1.34 34.68 -1.89
CA LYS A 296 1.58 35.35 -3.17
C LYS A 296 3.07 35.37 -3.46
N LYS A 297 3.50 34.88 -4.62
CA LYS A 297 4.90 34.90 -5.04
C LYS A 297 5.00 35.05 -6.55
N ALA A 298 5.70 36.08 -7.01
CA ALA A 298 5.94 36.36 -8.43
C ALA A 298 4.66 36.33 -9.28
N GLY A 299 3.59 36.98 -8.80
CA GLY A 299 2.32 37.06 -9.52
C GLY A 299 1.47 35.78 -9.51
N LYS A 300 1.84 34.77 -8.71
CA LYS A 300 1.05 33.56 -8.47
C LYS A 300 0.53 33.50 -7.04
N LEU A 301 -0.49 32.66 -6.84
CA LEU A 301 -0.94 32.22 -5.53
C LEU A 301 -0.65 30.75 -5.34
N PHE A 302 -0.12 30.42 -4.16
CA PHE A 302 0.13 29.05 -3.72
C PHE A 302 -0.62 28.80 -2.43
N LEU A 303 -1.09 27.57 -2.22
CA LEU A 303 -1.67 27.18 -0.95
C LEU A 303 -0.58 27.21 0.14
N ALA A 304 -0.87 27.85 1.28
CA ALA A 304 0.09 27.95 2.39
C ALA A 304 -0.10 26.81 3.38
N ARG A 305 0.97 26.29 3.98
CA ARG A 305 0.85 25.44 5.19
C ARG A 305 0.46 26.26 6.42
N ALA A 306 0.18 25.58 7.53
CA ALA A 306 -0.10 26.21 8.81
C ALA A 306 1.02 27.15 9.32
N ASP A 307 2.28 26.86 8.97
CA ASP A 307 3.45 27.68 9.32
C ASP A 307 3.66 28.92 8.42
N GLY A 308 2.87 29.06 7.34
CA GLY A 308 2.91 30.19 6.41
C GLY A 308 3.95 30.07 5.29
N VAL A 309 4.63 28.93 5.13
CA VAL A 309 5.60 28.67 4.05
C VAL A 309 4.90 28.14 2.78
N SER A 310 5.45 28.47 1.60
CA SER A 310 4.83 28.26 0.28
C SER A 310 5.25 26.98 -0.48
N ASP A 311 5.95 26.03 0.13
CA ASP A 311 6.52 24.89 -0.63
C ASP A 311 5.65 23.62 -0.66
N ALA A 312 4.48 23.63 -0.03
CA ALA A 312 3.70 22.42 0.19
C ALA A 312 2.72 22.04 -0.92
N LEU A 313 3.20 21.93 -2.16
CA LEU A 313 2.49 21.10 -3.15
C LEU A 313 3.13 19.72 -3.32
N HIS A 314 4.13 19.41 -2.50
CA HIS A 314 4.69 18.07 -2.36
C HIS A 314 4.73 17.65 -0.89
N LEU A 315 4.61 16.36 -0.65
CA LEU A 315 4.99 15.76 0.63
C LEU A 315 6.53 15.77 0.71
N PRO A 316 7.13 16.22 1.84
CA PRO A 316 8.59 16.37 1.94
C PRO A 316 9.26 15.01 2.17
N LEU A 317 9.22 14.15 1.16
CA LEU A 317 9.77 12.78 1.23
C LEU A 317 11.30 12.74 1.35
N ASP A 318 11.96 13.88 1.18
CA ASP A 318 13.37 14.11 1.43
C ASP A 318 13.71 14.26 2.93
N ASP A 319 12.71 14.54 3.79
CA ASP A 319 12.90 14.53 5.25
C ASP A 319 13.01 13.08 5.76
N THR A 320 14.24 12.57 5.83
CA THR A 320 14.53 11.21 6.29
C THR A 320 14.24 10.98 7.78
N SER A 321 13.97 12.04 8.56
CA SER A 321 13.52 11.88 9.95
C SER A 321 12.04 11.51 10.03
N GLN A 322 11.27 11.85 8.98
CA GLN A 322 9.84 11.59 8.88
C GLN A 322 9.51 10.46 7.91
N PHE A 323 10.18 10.38 6.76
CA PHE A 323 9.83 9.43 5.69
C PHE A 323 10.97 8.47 5.41
N THR A 324 10.67 7.16 5.40
CA THR A 324 11.65 6.13 5.03
C THR A 324 11.07 5.13 4.03
N PRO A 325 11.73 4.90 2.87
CA PRO A 325 11.35 3.84 1.95
C PRO A 325 11.90 2.47 2.41
N HIS A 326 11.10 1.43 2.26
CA HIS A 326 11.41 0.04 2.63
C HIS A 326 11.06 -0.93 1.48
N ASP A 327 11.91 -1.93 1.23
CA ASP A 327 11.71 -3.01 0.24
C ASP A 327 11.39 -4.39 0.85
N LEU A 328 11.34 -4.46 2.18
CA LEU A 328 10.99 -5.65 2.95
C LEU A 328 9.51 -5.60 3.36
N ASP A 329 8.79 -6.71 3.26
CA ASP A 329 7.47 -6.88 3.89
C ASP A 329 7.61 -7.00 5.41
N VAL A 330 7.51 -5.85 6.10
CA VAL A 330 7.70 -5.71 7.55
C VAL A 330 6.63 -6.47 8.34
N ASP A 331 5.37 -6.39 7.92
CA ASP A 331 4.23 -7.06 8.55
C ASP A 331 4.44 -8.57 8.60
N SER A 332 4.62 -9.19 7.43
CA SER A 332 4.78 -10.64 7.33
C SER A 332 6.03 -11.11 8.05
N ALA A 333 7.14 -10.38 7.91
CA ALA A 333 8.40 -10.72 8.57
C ALA A 333 8.29 -10.65 10.10
N GLY A 334 7.65 -9.58 10.61
CA GLY A 334 7.44 -9.40 12.04
C GLY A 334 6.54 -10.47 12.63
N LEU A 335 5.35 -10.69 12.04
CA LEU A 335 4.42 -11.72 12.51
C LEU A 335 5.02 -13.14 12.47
N ALA A 336 5.76 -13.45 11.40
CA ALA A 336 6.43 -14.75 11.30
C ALA A 336 7.50 -14.92 12.39
N LEU A 337 8.30 -13.89 12.67
CA LEU A 337 9.33 -13.96 13.71
C LEU A 337 8.70 -14.03 15.12
N GLN A 338 7.60 -13.32 15.37
CA GLN A 338 6.84 -13.45 16.61
C GLN A 338 6.28 -14.85 16.80
N SER A 339 5.68 -15.44 15.77
CA SER A 339 5.18 -16.82 15.82
C SER A 339 6.31 -17.83 16.08
N TYR A 340 7.49 -17.60 15.50
CA TYR A 340 8.67 -18.41 15.74
C TYR A 340 9.15 -18.29 17.20
N ALA A 341 9.28 -17.06 17.72
CA ALA A 341 9.65 -16.82 19.12
C ALA A 341 8.63 -17.41 20.12
N ALA A 342 7.34 -17.32 19.83
CA ALA A 342 6.30 -17.93 20.65
C ALA A 342 6.41 -19.46 20.67
N THR A 343 6.86 -20.08 19.57
CA THR A 343 7.14 -21.53 19.50
C THR A 343 8.35 -21.88 20.35
N LEU A 344 9.44 -21.11 20.24
CA LEU A 344 10.65 -21.29 21.06
C LEU A 344 10.37 -21.15 22.55
N ARG A 345 9.57 -20.16 22.97
CA ARG A 345 9.20 -19.96 24.38
C ARG A 345 8.50 -21.18 24.99
N ARG A 346 7.67 -21.88 24.20
CA ARG A 346 6.91 -23.06 24.65
C ARG A 346 7.73 -24.35 24.67
N MET A 347 8.97 -24.33 24.18
CA MET A 347 9.82 -25.50 24.11
C MET A 347 10.25 -25.96 25.52
N PRO A 348 10.10 -27.24 25.87
CA PRO A 348 10.57 -27.77 27.15
C PRO A 348 12.09 -27.58 27.29
N ARG A 349 12.54 -27.05 28.44
CA ARG A 349 13.98 -26.91 28.74
C ARG A 349 14.71 -28.25 28.95
N SER A 350 13.95 -29.35 29.04
CA SER A 350 14.48 -30.71 29.02
C SER A 350 14.93 -31.15 27.62
N ASP A 351 14.45 -30.50 26.57
CA ASP A 351 14.78 -30.83 25.19
C ASP A 351 16.15 -30.20 24.83
N PRO A 352 16.87 -30.76 23.84
CA PRO A 352 18.08 -30.10 23.34
C PRO A 352 17.72 -28.72 22.75
N PRO A 353 18.54 -27.68 22.95
CA PRO A 353 18.29 -26.37 22.37
C PRO A 353 18.21 -26.47 20.84
N PRO A 354 17.26 -25.78 20.19
CA PRO A 354 17.12 -25.83 18.75
C PRO A 354 18.18 -24.96 18.08
N ASP A 355 18.58 -25.34 16.86
CA ASP A 355 19.25 -24.42 15.97
C ASP A 355 18.28 -23.32 15.54
N LEU A 356 18.67 -22.06 15.70
CA LEU A 356 17.81 -20.95 15.34
C LEU A 356 17.72 -20.82 13.81
N VAL A 357 16.52 -21.07 13.27
CA VAL A 357 16.23 -20.93 11.84
C VAL A 357 15.22 -19.80 11.66
N PRO A 358 15.65 -18.63 11.15
CA PRO A 358 14.72 -17.51 10.94
C PRO A 358 13.68 -17.86 9.86
N PRO A 359 12.43 -17.38 10.03
CA PRO A 359 11.41 -17.46 8.98
C PRO A 359 11.86 -16.81 7.66
N ALA A 360 11.26 -17.24 6.55
CA ALA A 360 11.56 -16.68 5.24
C ALA A 360 11.02 -15.24 5.12
N LEU A 361 11.88 -14.32 4.68
CA LEU A 361 11.53 -12.95 4.35
C LEU A 361 10.94 -12.83 2.93
N ARG A 362 10.30 -11.69 2.66
CA ARG A 362 9.57 -11.44 1.42
C ARG A 362 9.86 -10.04 0.89
N SER A 363 10.08 -9.95 -0.41
CA SER A 363 10.15 -8.70 -1.16
C SER A 363 8.79 -8.48 -1.83
N ASP A 364 8.07 -7.46 -1.39
CA ASP A 364 6.73 -7.18 -1.92
C ASP A 364 6.60 -5.68 -2.22
N GLY A 365 7.28 -5.27 -3.30
CA GLY A 365 7.35 -3.87 -3.68
C GLY A 365 8.15 -2.98 -2.73
N ILE A 366 7.97 -1.67 -2.90
CA ILE A 366 8.56 -0.63 -2.08
C ILE A 366 7.44 0.18 -1.45
N PHE A 367 7.49 0.40 -0.14
CA PHE A 367 6.57 1.32 0.53
C PHE A 367 7.33 2.44 1.23
N VAL A 368 6.68 3.59 1.40
CA VAL A 368 7.23 4.71 2.18
C VAL A 368 6.47 4.79 3.51
N ALA A 369 7.16 4.59 4.63
CA ALA A 369 6.61 4.80 5.97
C ALA A 369 6.74 6.27 6.37
N GLN A 370 5.76 6.77 7.10
CA GLN A 370 5.80 8.06 7.80
C GLN A 370 5.86 7.82 9.32
N ALA A 371 6.88 8.40 9.97
CA ALA A 371 7.00 8.42 11.42
C ALA A 371 5.83 9.19 12.04
N ASP A 372 5.31 8.70 13.18
CA ASP A 372 4.19 9.30 13.91
C ASP A 372 2.94 9.58 13.03
N ARG A 373 2.74 8.82 11.94
CA ARG A 373 1.62 9.02 11.00
C ARG A 373 0.27 9.07 11.70
N GLN A 374 0.04 8.19 12.68
CA GLN A 374 -1.17 8.15 13.50
C GLN A 374 -1.42 9.44 14.29
N VAL A 375 -0.36 10.11 14.75
CA VAL A 375 -0.47 11.38 15.48
C VAL A 375 -0.83 12.51 14.51
N ALA A 376 -0.15 12.58 13.37
CA ALA A 376 -0.45 13.55 12.32
C ALA A 376 -1.89 13.38 11.80
N PHE A 377 -2.33 12.14 11.58
CA PHE A 377 -3.67 11.81 11.12
C PHE A 377 -4.75 12.16 12.16
N ARG A 378 -4.52 11.85 13.45
CA ARG A 378 -5.42 12.27 14.54
C ARG A 378 -5.62 13.78 14.56
N LYS A 379 -4.55 14.54 14.41
CA LYS A 379 -4.61 16.00 14.37
C LYS A 379 -5.48 16.49 13.20
N ALA A 380 -5.27 15.94 12.01
CA ALA A 380 -6.07 16.29 10.83
C ALA A 380 -7.57 16.00 11.04
N LEU A 381 -7.91 14.87 11.69
CA LEU A 381 -9.31 14.53 12.02
C LEU A 381 -9.91 15.47 13.08
N GLN A 382 -9.12 15.86 14.10
CA GLN A 382 -9.55 16.84 15.10
C GLN A 382 -9.78 18.22 14.48
N ASP A 383 -8.92 18.64 13.54
CA ASP A 383 -9.10 19.88 12.80
C ASP A 383 -10.38 19.84 11.94
N ALA A 384 -10.64 18.73 11.24
CA ALA A 384 -11.87 18.53 10.47
C ALA A 384 -13.14 18.56 11.34
N LYS A 385 -13.09 17.93 12.51
CA LYS A 385 -14.16 17.98 13.53
C LYS A 385 -14.37 19.41 14.04
N GLY A 386 -13.29 20.17 14.22
CA GLY A 386 -13.33 21.59 14.58
C GLY A 386 -14.10 22.43 13.54
N PHE A 387 -13.84 22.22 12.25
CA PHE A 387 -14.56 22.90 11.16
C PHE A 387 -16.05 22.56 11.11
N ASP A 388 -16.40 21.30 11.38
CA ASP A 388 -17.80 20.92 11.52
C ASP A 388 -18.47 21.63 12.71
N GLY A 389 -17.77 21.73 13.84
CA GLY A 389 -18.20 22.47 15.01
C GLY A 389 -18.41 23.97 14.75
N ASP A 390 -17.52 24.61 14.00
CA ASP A 390 -17.67 26.02 13.57
C ASP A 390 -18.93 26.21 12.72
N LEU A 391 -19.19 25.30 11.77
CA LEU A 391 -20.35 25.36 10.91
C LEU A 391 -21.66 25.12 11.68
N LYS A 392 -21.72 24.11 12.57
CA LYS A 392 -22.86 23.85 13.46
C LYS A 392 -23.13 25.03 14.41
N GLY A 393 -22.07 25.65 14.92
CA GLY A 393 -22.14 26.84 15.76
C GLY A 393 -22.52 28.12 15.00
N GLN A 394 -22.77 28.04 13.69
CA GLN A 394 -23.06 29.18 12.82
C GLN A 394 -22.01 30.30 12.94
N LYS A 395 -20.75 29.92 13.18
CA LYS A 395 -19.68 30.91 13.21
C LYS A 395 -19.53 31.53 11.83
N PRO A 396 -19.21 32.83 11.75
CA PRO A 396 -18.86 33.45 10.48
C PRO A 396 -17.73 32.67 9.81
N GLY A 397 -17.91 32.28 8.54
CA GLY A 397 -16.93 31.46 7.82
C GLY A 397 -15.54 32.10 7.72
N ASP A 398 -15.44 33.43 7.86
CA ASP A 398 -14.15 34.13 7.92
C ASP A 398 -13.32 33.84 9.19
N THR A 399 -13.94 33.26 10.23
CA THR A 399 -13.24 32.76 11.41
C THR A 399 -12.65 31.37 11.21
N THR A 400 -13.09 30.63 10.18
CA THR A 400 -12.60 29.30 9.84
C THR A 400 -11.48 29.39 8.80
N LYS A 401 -10.25 29.14 9.24
CA LYS A 401 -9.04 29.28 8.42
C LYS A 401 -8.54 27.92 7.92
N MET A 402 -8.70 27.71 6.61
CA MET A 402 -8.18 26.57 5.86
C MET A 402 -6.74 26.81 5.37
N ASN A 403 -5.99 25.74 5.15
CA ASN A 403 -4.60 25.74 4.70
C ASN A 403 -4.23 24.39 4.06
N ALA A 404 -3.01 24.27 3.54
CA ALA A 404 -2.51 23.08 2.87
C ALA A 404 -2.51 21.82 3.74
N ASP A 405 -2.57 21.91 5.06
CA ASP A 405 -2.55 20.73 5.94
C ASP A 405 -3.98 20.19 6.19
N ASN A 406 -5.02 20.92 5.81
CA ASN A 406 -6.42 20.57 6.12
C ASN A 406 -7.39 20.60 4.94
N VAL A 407 -6.93 20.98 3.74
CA VAL A 407 -7.72 20.90 2.49
C VAL A 407 -7.12 19.91 1.50
N LEU A 408 -6.55 18.80 2.00
CA LEU A 408 -6.00 17.73 1.17
C LEU A 408 -6.95 16.54 1.07
N GLN A 409 -7.01 15.93 -0.11
CA GLN A 409 -7.66 14.63 -0.34
C GLN A 409 -6.64 13.47 -0.30
N GLY A 410 -5.38 13.76 -0.57
CA GLY A 410 -4.33 12.76 -0.67
C GLY A 410 -3.19 13.25 -1.55
N PHE A 411 -2.60 12.34 -2.32
CA PHE A 411 -1.43 12.64 -3.13
C PHE A 411 -1.39 11.83 -4.44
N ARG A 412 -0.61 12.33 -5.40
CA ARG A 412 -0.23 11.64 -6.64
C ARG A 412 1.24 11.26 -6.55
N VAL A 413 1.52 9.97 -6.68
CA VAL A 413 2.87 9.45 -6.53
C VAL A 413 3.53 9.32 -7.89
N ASP A 414 4.77 9.82 -7.97
CA ASP A 414 5.66 9.58 -9.10
C ASP A 414 6.85 8.75 -8.61
N VAL A 415 7.37 7.87 -9.47
CA VAL A 415 8.58 7.09 -9.21
C VAL A 415 9.69 7.49 -10.17
N PHE A 416 10.88 7.69 -9.64
CA PHE A 416 12.09 7.91 -10.42
C PHE A 416 12.85 6.61 -10.51
N ASP A 417 13.04 6.10 -11.73
CA ASP A 417 13.94 4.99 -11.98
C ASP A 417 15.34 5.54 -12.28
N VAL A 418 16.28 5.34 -11.35
CA VAL A 418 17.62 5.95 -11.40
C VAL A 418 18.36 5.62 -12.69
N ALA A 419 18.16 4.42 -13.23
CA ALA A 419 18.87 4.00 -14.43
C ALA A 419 18.27 4.52 -15.73
N SER A 420 16.94 4.74 -15.83
CA SER A 420 16.36 5.47 -16.98
C SER A 420 16.41 6.99 -16.82
N ARG A 421 16.69 7.49 -15.61
CA ARG A 421 16.81 8.91 -15.25
C ARG A 421 15.53 9.74 -15.44
N HIS A 422 14.37 9.09 -15.47
CA HIS A 422 13.08 9.75 -15.68
C HIS A 422 12.13 9.49 -14.51
N TRP A 423 11.26 10.47 -14.24
CA TRP A 423 10.07 10.29 -13.40
C TRP A 423 8.95 9.64 -14.20
N TYR A 424 8.15 8.80 -13.54
CA TYR A 424 6.98 8.13 -14.10
C TYR A 424 5.75 8.36 -13.19
N PRO A 425 4.58 8.76 -13.74
CA PRO A 425 3.39 9.03 -12.94
C PRO A 425 2.63 7.74 -12.63
N LEU A 426 2.70 7.25 -11.39
CA LEU A 426 2.06 5.99 -11.01
C LEU A 426 0.54 6.07 -10.94
N CYS A 427 0.00 7.29 -10.82
CA CYS A 427 -1.42 7.56 -10.69
C CYS A 427 -2.11 7.92 -12.01
N ARG A 428 -1.38 8.01 -13.14
CA ARG A 428 -1.94 8.36 -14.45
C ARG A 428 -2.89 7.26 -14.94
N ARG A 429 -4.09 7.65 -15.38
CA ARG A 429 -5.11 6.74 -15.91
C ARG A 429 -5.85 7.37 -17.09
N THR A 430 -6.35 6.52 -17.97
CA THR A 430 -7.29 6.89 -19.05
C THR A 430 -8.49 5.96 -19.02
N GLY A 431 -9.67 6.44 -19.42
CA GLY A 431 -10.86 5.61 -19.35
C GLY A 431 -12.16 6.36 -19.57
N LEU A 432 -13.25 5.78 -19.07
CA LEU A 432 -14.60 6.30 -19.25
C LEU A 432 -15.42 6.09 -17.97
N TYR A 433 -16.21 7.09 -17.59
CA TYR A 433 -17.34 6.93 -16.67
C TYR A 433 -18.59 6.52 -17.44
N THR A 434 -19.35 5.59 -16.85
CA THR A 434 -20.70 5.25 -17.26
C THR A 434 -21.66 5.67 -16.15
N VAL A 435 -22.68 6.45 -16.46
CA VAL A 435 -23.67 6.96 -15.50
C VAL A 435 -25.05 6.40 -15.84
N GLN A 436 -25.74 5.84 -14.86
CA GLN A 436 -27.05 5.24 -15.03
C GLN A 436 -28.06 6.28 -15.52
N GLY A 437 -28.81 5.98 -16.57
CA GLY A 437 -29.78 6.91 -17.16
C GLY A 437 -29.17 8.09 -17.94
N TYR A 438 -27.84 8.11 -18.13
CA TYR A 438 -27.17 9.11 -18.95
C TYR A 438 -26.57 8.46 -20.21
N ALA A 439 -26.99 8.91 -21.40
CA ALA A 439 -26.69 8.23 -22.65
C ALA A 439 -25.21 8.37 -23.09
N ALA A 440 -24.52 9.44 -22.68
CA ALA A 440 -23.15 9.70 -23.07
C ALA A 440 -22.17 9.14 -22.03
N GLN A 441 -21.01 8.69 -22.48
CA GLN A 441 -19.90 8.37 -21.59
C GLN A 441 -19.07 9.63 -21.33
N VAL A 442 -18.54 9.76 -20.11
CA VAL A 442 -17.68 10.90 -19.74
C VAL A 442 -16.23 10.43 -19.74
N PRO A 443 -15.33 11.05 -20.53
CA PRO A 443 -13.94 10.60 -20.61
C PRO A 443 -13.16 10.87 -19.34
N ILE A 444 -12.22 9.97 -19.07
CA ILE A 444 -11.22 10.06 -18.00
C ILE A 444 -9.87 10.18 -18.68
N ASP A 445 -9.17 11.28 -18.41
CA ASP A 445 -7.78 11.49 -18.82
C ASP A 445 -7.06 12.32 -17.75
N ASP A 446 -6.93 11.73 -16.56
CA ASP A 446 -6.49 12.42 -15.36
C ASP A 446 -5.46 11.58 -14.59
N GLU A 447 -5.25 11.92 -13.33
CA GLU A 447 -4.50 11.09 -12.39
C GLU A 447 -5.40 10.85 -11.18
N ALA A 448 -5.45 9.61 -10.70
CA ALA A 448 -6.17 9.28 -9.47
C ALA A 448 -5.46 9.87 -8.23
N VAL A 449 -6.18 9.86 -7.12
CA VAL A 449 -5.65 10.28 -5.81
C VAL A 449 -5.38 9.02 -4.99
N VAL A 450 -4.20 8.93 -4.40
CA VAL A 450 -3.92 7.99 -3.32
C VAL A 450 -4.34 8.68 -2.04
N GLY A 451 -5.47 8.23 -1.49
CA GLY A 451 -6.07 8.77 -0.29
C GLY A 451 -5.64 8.03 0.99
N GLU A 452 -5.93 8.66 2.11
CA GLU A 452 -5.79 8.08 3.43
C GLU A 452 -6.91 7.06 3.70
N ALA A 453 -6.57 5.89 4.24
CA ALA A 453 -7.54 4.86 4.56
C ALA A 453 -7.31 4.30 5.97
N ILE A 454 -8.40 4.15 6.73
CA ILE A 454 -8.43 3.47 8.03
C ILE A 454 -9.36 2.28 7.97
N THR A 455 -9.06 1.27 8.77
CA THR A 455 -9.97 0.14 9.01
C THR A 455 -10.59 0.29 10.38
N ARG A 456 -11.92 0.31 10.47
CA ARG A 456 -12.62 0.33 11.76
C ARG A 456 -12.95 -1.08 12.21
N GLY A 457 -12.96 -1.27 13.52
CA GLY A 457 -13.36 -2.53 14.13
C GLY A 457 -13.33 -2.44 15.64
N LYS A 458 -13.15 -3.59 16.27
CA LYS A 458 -12.96 -3.68 17.72
C LYS A 458 -11.56 -4.20 18.04
N ASP A 459 -11.08 -3.89 19.24
CA ASP A 459 -9.89 -4.52 19.83
C ASP A 459 -10.25 -5.89 20.46
N ALA A 460 -9.26 -6.55 21.06
CA ALA A 460 -9.46 -7.85 21.73
C ALA A 460 -10.40 -7.78 22.95
N ALA A 461 -10.60 -6.59 23.54
CA ALA A 461 -11.51 -6.35 24.64
C ALA A 461 -12.92 -5.90 24.18
N GLY A 462 -13.14 -5.77 22.87
CA GLY A 462 -14.43 -5.38 22.29
C GLY A 462 -14.65 -3.87 22.17
N HIS A 463 -13.64 -3.03 22.47
CA HIS A 463 -13.75 -1.58 22.34
C HIS A 463 -13.57 -1.13 20.89
N PRO A 464 -14.29 -0.09 20.43
CA PRO A 464 -14.12 0.43 19.08
C PRO A 464 -12.73 1.02 18.90
N VAL A 465 -12.09 0.68 17.78
CA VAL A 465 -10.78 1.20 17.38
C VAL A 465 -10.71 1.38 15.87
N SER A 466 -9.91 2.33 15.44
CA SER A 466 -9.46 2.49 14.07
C SER A 466 -8.04 1.94 13.92
N ARG A 467 -7.72 1.37 12.76
CA ARG A 467 -6.38 0.87 12.42
C ARG A 467 -5.84 1.70 11.26
N LEU A 468 -4.67 2.29 11.45
CA LEU A 468 -3.94 3.08 10.45
C LEU A 468 -2.52 2.50 10.32
N HIS A 469 -2.20 1.96 9.15
CA HIS A 469 -0.84 1.49 8.87
C HIS A 469 0.12 2.68 8.65
N GLN A 470 1.42 2.57 8.92
CA GLN A 470 2.36 3.70 8.73
C GLN A 470 2.81 3.95 7.29
N SER A 471 2.62 2.98 6.40
CA SER A 471 2.84 3.20 4.97
C SER A 471 1.87 4.27 4.46
N VAL A 472 2.43 5.28 3.82
CA VAL A 472 1.71 6.31 3.08
C VAL A 472 1.23 5.73 1.75
N PHE A 473 2.11 5.01 1.05
CA PHE A 473 1.78 4.22 -0.14
C PHE A 473 2.76 3.07 -0.32
N ARG A 474 2.37 2.12 -1.17
CA ARG A 474 3.18 0.98 -1.59
C ARG A 474 3.12 0.79 -3.09
N TRP A 475 4.28 0.66 -3.74
CA TRP A 475 4.43 0.38 -5.16
C TRP A 475 5.04 -1.01 -5.39
N ASN A 476 4.30 -1.90 -6.03
CA ASN A 476 4.71 -3.28 -6.32
C ASN A 476 5.14 -3.51 -7.78
N GLY A 477 5.42 -2.44 -8.52
CA GLY A 477 5.78 -2.50 -9.95
C GLY A 477 4.62 -2.25 -10.91
N TRP A 478 3.44 -1.86 -10.41
CA TRP A 478 2.27 -1.51 -11.23
C TRP A 478 1.70 -0.12 -10.88
N SER A 479 0.62 0.30 -11.55
CA SER A 479 -0.07 1.56 -11.26
C SER A 479 -0.66 1.56 -9.84
N LEU A 480 -0.72 2.74 -9.22
CA LEU A 480 -1.46 2.96 -7.96
C LEU A 480 -2.92 3.37 -8.20
N ALA A 481 -3.33 3.51 -9.47
CA ALA A 481 -4.65 3.98 -9.87
C ALA A 481 -5.47 2.94 -10.65
N VAL A 482 -4.81 1.89 -11.16
CA VAL A 482 -5.39 0.90 -12.05
C VAL A 482 -4.91 -0.48 -11.62
N GLU A 483 -5.83 -1.41 -11.45
CA GLU A 483 -5.50 -2.78 -11.09
C GLU A 483 -4.69 -3.49 -12.19
N PRO A 484 -3.79 -4.43 -11.83
CA PRO A 484 -3.12 -5.26 -12.82
C PRO A 484 -4.12 -6.08 -13.66
N PRO A 485 -3.87 -6.26 -14.96
CA PRO A 485 -4.69 -7.14 -15.78
C PRO A 485 -4.52 -8.60 -15.35
N GLY A 486 -5.61 -9.37 -15.39
CA GLY A 486 -5.63 -10.78 -15.03
C GLY A 486 -6.71 -11.11 -14.01
N ARG A 487 -7.34 -12.28 -14.16
CA ARG A 487 -8.41 -12.73 -13.26
C ARG A 487 -7.87 -12.97 -11.85
N THR A 488 -8.59 -12.50 -10.84
CA THR A 488 -8.26 -12.67 -9.42
C THR A 488 -9.14 -13.73 -8.78
N LEU A 489 -8.74 -14.21 -7.60
CA LEU A 489 -9.58 -15.08 -6.78
C LEU A 489 -10.37 -14.22 -5.80
N ALA A 490 -11.70 -14.36 -5.80
CA ALA A 490 -12.56 -13.80 -4.78
C ALA A 490 -12.37 -14.54 -3.44
N PRO A 491 -12.81 -13.97 -2.30
CA PRO A 491 -12.69 -14.62 -0.99
C PRO A 491 -13.35 -16.00 -0.89
N ASP A 492 -14.36 -16.27 -1.72
CA ASP A 492 -15.03 -17.58 -1.83
C ASP A 492 -14.29 -18.58 -2.73
N GLY A 493 -13.12 -18.20 -3.25
CA GLY A 493 -12.29 -19.01 -4.14
C GLY A 493 -12.73 -19.00 -5.61
N THR A 494 -13.76 -18.23 -5.97
CA THR A 494 -14.18 -18.10 -7.38
C THR A 494 -13.25 -17.18 -8.16
N VAL A 495 -13.11 -17.45 -9.46
CA VAL A 495 -12.30 -16.63 -10.36
C VAL A 495 -13.16 -15.47 -10.88
N GLN A 496 -12.72 -14.24 -10.67
CA GLN A 496 -13.40 -13.02 -11.14
C GLN A 496 -12.48 -12.15 -12.00
N ASP A 497 -13.06 -11.33 -12.87
CA ASP A 497 -12.31 -10.33 -13.61
C ASP A 497 -11.75 -9.26 -12.65
N PRO A 498 -10.55 -8.72 -12.94
CA PRO A 498 -10.00 -7.61 -12.15
C PRO A 498 -10.83 -6.36 -12.37
N GLY A 499 -10.88 -5.51 -11.36
CA GLY A 499 -11.59 -4.25 -11.38
C GLY A 499 -12.24 -3.98 -10.02
N PRO A 500 -12.48 -2.69 -9.71
CA PRO A 500 -13.21 -2.35 -8.50
C PRO A 500 -14.57 -3.05 -8.52
N ALA A 501 -14.93 -3.66 -7.40
CA ALA A 501 -16.28 -4.19 -7.24
C ALA A 501 -17.28 -3.09 -7.62
N VAL A 502 -18.17 -3.39 -8.56
CA VAL A 502 -19.22 -2.45 -8.94
C VAL A 502 -20.10 -2.26 -7.72
N ASP A 503 -20.06 -1.08 -7.12
CA ASP A 503 -20.99 -0.72 -6.06
C ASP A 503 -22.37 -0.47 -6.72
N PRO A 504 -23.34 -1.39 -6.56
CA PRO A 504 -24.64 -1.22 -7.19
C PRO A 504 -25.42 -0.02 -6.63
N HIS A 505 -24.99 0.54 -5.49
CA HIS A 505 -25.59 1.71 -4.87
C HIS A 505 -25.06 3.03 -5.44
N LEU A 506 -24.01 3.01 -6.28
CA LEU A 506 -23.54 4.19 -7.00
C LEU A 506 -24.26 4.33 -8.35
N PRO A 507 -24.70 5.56 -8.71
CA PRO A 507 -25.33 5.83 -10.00
C PRO A 507 -24.31 5.88 -11.16
N PHE A 508 -23.04 5.58 -10.90
CA PHE A 508 -21.99 5.56 -11.91
C PHE A 508 -20.96 4.46 -11.64
N SER A 509 -20.23 4.09 -12.69
CA SER A 509 -19.07 3.23 -12.63
C SER A 509 -17.96 3.80 -13.51
N SER A 510 -16.73 3.32 -13.32
CA SER A 510 -15.60 3.70 -14.15
C SER A 510 -14.90 2.46 -14.70
N LYS A 511 -14.41 2.56 -15.94
CA LYS A 511 -13.46 1.61 -16.52
C LYS A 511 -12.21 2.40 -16.88
N VAL A 512 -11.09 2.03 -16.29
CA VAL A 512 -9.81 2.75 -16.41
C VAL A 512 -8.69 1.80 -16.79
N GLU A 513 -7.72 2.32 -17.53
CA GLU A 513 -6.55 1.62 -18.04
C GLU A 513 -5.31 2.50 -17.82
N VAL A 514 -4.13 1.85 -17.77
CA VAL A 514 -2.83 2.53 -17.67
C VAL A 514 -2.43 3.05 -19.05
N PRO A 515 -2.12 4.34 -19.22
CA PRO A 515 -1.65 4.83 -20.51
C PRO A 515 -0.31 4.23 -20.91
N ASP A 516 -0.11 4.08 -22.23
CA ASP A 516 1.11 3.53 -22.78
C ASP A 516 2.35 4.26 -22.26
N LYS A 517 3.37 3.49 -21.87
CA LYS A 517 4.69 3.97 -21.43
C LYS A 517 4.68 4.84 -20.16
N SER A 518 3.59 4.88 -19.39
CA SER A 518 3.52 5.68 -18.16
C SER A 518 4.13 5.03 -16.91
N LEU A 519 4.41 3.72 -16.94
CA LEU A 519 4.97 2.98 -15.80
C LEU A 519 6.40 2.48 -16.09
N PRO A 520 7.31 2.47 -15.08
CA PRO A 520 8.58 1.77 -15.17
C PRO A 520 8.43 0.30 -14.75
N SER A 521 9.48 -0.48 -14.94
CA SER A 521 9.56 -1.87 -14.50
C SER A 521 10.28 -1.99 -13.16
N LEU A 522 9.65 -2.63 -12.17
CA LEU A 522 10.29 -2.96 -10.90
C LEU A 522 11.23 -4.17 -11.07
N ARG A 523 12.50 -3.99 -10.74
CA ARG A 523 13.58 -4.98 -10.86
C ARG A 523 14.51 -4.97 -9.66
N TYR A 524 14.97 -6.15 -9.27
CA TYR A 524 16.04 -6.32 -8.29
C TYR A 524 17.34 -5.69 -8.78
N GLY A 525 18.14 -5.17 -7.84
CA GLY A 525 19.42 -4.53 -8.15
C GLY A 525 19.31 -3.13 -8.76
N ARG A 526 18.10 -2.58 -8.88
CA ARG A 526 17.87 -1.19 -9.32
C ARG A 526 17.49 -0.30 -8.16
N SER A 527 17.80 0.99 -8.31
CA SER A 527 17.44 2.01 -7.33
C SER A 527 16.28 2.88 -7.80
N TYR A 528 15.36 3.18 -6.89
CA TYR A 528 14.18 4.00 -7.14
C TYR A 528 14.09 5.13 -6.12
N ARG A 529 13.47 6.24 -6.50
CA ARG A 529 13.07 7.33 -5.60
C ARG A 529 11.58 7.63 -5.81
N PHE A 530 10.94 8.23 -4.82
CA PHE A 530 9.54 8.63 -4.93
C PHE A 530 9.38 10.09 -4.57
N ARG A 531 8.48 10.79 -5.28
CA ARG A 531 7.93 12.08 -4.87
C ARG A 531 6.41 11.96 -4.83
N ALA A 532 5.77 12.73 -3.97
CA ALA A 532 4.32 12.74 -3.84
C ALA A 532 3.81 14.18 -3.95
N ARG A 533 3.01 14.44 -5.00
CA ARG A 533 2.36 15.73 -5.26
C ARG A 533 1.06 15.79 -4.48
N LEU A 534 0.89 16.79 -3.62
CA LEU A 534 -0.30 16.93 -2.79
C LEU A 534 -1.51 17.26 -3.66
N VAL A 535 -2.66 16.67 -3.32
CA VAL A 535 -3.94 16.88 -4.00
C VAL A 535 -4.90 17.60 -3.07
N ASP A 536 -5.40 18.75 -3.51
CA ASP A 536 -6.34 19.57 -2.75
C ASP A 536 -7.80 19.06 -2.86
N LEU A 537 -8.74 19.68 -2.12
CA LEU A 537 -10.18 19.36 -2.19
C LEU A 537 -10.82 19.57 -3.58
N ALA A 538 -10.14 20.26 -4.50
CA ALA A 538 -10.59 20.41 -5.87
C ALA A 538 -10.06 19.30 -6.79
N GLY A 539 -9.35 18.31 -6.25
CA GLY A 539 -8.69 17.26 -7.00
C GLY A 539 -7.50 17.76 -7.83
N ARG A 540 -6.95 18.95 -7.50
CA ARG A 540 -5.83 19.58 -8.22
C ARG A 540 -4.52 19.32 -7.50
N SER A 541 -3.45 19.24 -8.27
CA SER A 541 -2.08 19.06 -7.79
C SER A 541 -1.12 19.81 -8.70
N THR A 542 0.14 19.98 -8.29
CA THR A 542 1.21 20.38 -9.22
C THR A 542 1.19 19.46 -10.45
N PRO A 543 1.40 19.98 -11.67
CA PRO A 543 1.52 19.16 -12.88
C PRO A 543 2.69 18.18 -12.78
N PHE A 544 2.55 17.03 -13.46
CA PHE A 544 3.63 16.06 -13.59
C PHE A 544 4.76 16.62 -14.48
N THR A 545 6.01 16.38 -14.09
CA THR A 545 7.21 16.65 -14.89
C THR A 545 8.06 15.39 -15.02
N GLU A 546 8.46 15.03 -16.24
CA GLU A 546 9.28 13.83 -16.47
C GLU A 546 10.73 14.01 -16.00
N GLN A 547 11.25 15.23 -16.10
CA GLN A 547 12.63 15.57 -15.76
C GLN A 547 12.74 16.04 -14.31
N PRO A 548 13.86 15.75 -13.61
CA PRO A 548 14.12 16.28 -12.28
C PRO A 548 14.11 17.81 -12.26
N ASP A 549 13.58 18.38 -11.18
CA ASP A 549 13.61 19.83 -11.00
C ASP A 549 15.02 20.33 -10.69
N ALA A 550 15.44 21.41 -11.34
CA ALA A 550 16.76 22.02 -11.14
C ALA A 550 16.95 22.56 -9.70
N ALA A 551 15.85 22.88 -9.01
CA ALA A 551 15.84 23.30 -7.61
C ALA A 551 15.90 22.13 -6.61
N GLY A 552 15.86 20.88 -7.09
CA GLY A 552 15.74 19.67 -6.28
C GLY A 552 14.30 19.15 -6.22
N ASP A 553 14.14 17.83 -6.14
CA ASP A 553 12.86 17.16 -5.94
C ASP A 553 12.66 16.85 -4.44
N HIS A 554 11.46 17.12 -3.88
CA HIS A 554 11.03 16.64 -2.55
C HIS A 554 10.80 15.12 -2.56
N ALA A 555 11.89 14.38 -2.73
CA ALA A 555 11.87 12.97 -3.04
C ALA A 555 12.72 12.16 -2.08
N THR A 556 12.33 10.91 -1.87
CA THR A 556 13.08 9.97 -1.03
C THR A 556 14.54 9.84 -1.49
N ALA A 557 15.40 9.47 -0.54
CA ALA A 557 16.70 8.90 -0.88
C ALA A 557 16.53 7.70 -1.83
N PRO A 558 17.50 7.43 -2.74
CA PRO A 558 17.46 6.25 -3.58
C PRO A 558 17.44 4.97 -2.73
N LEU A 559 16.44 4.11 -2.96
CA LEU A 559 16.35 2.78 -2.36
C LEU A 559 16.73 1.73 -3.39
N LEU A 560 17.74 0.90 -3.10
CA LEU A 560 18.04 -0.30 -3.88
C LEU A 560 16.98 -1.38 -3.60
N TYR A 561 16.25 -1.83 -4.62
CA TYR A 561 15.29 -2.91 -4.48
C TYR A 561 15.99 -4.28 -4.50
N THR A 562 15.82 -5.07 -3.44
CA THR A 562 16.52 -6.36 -3.26
C THR A 562 15.56 -7.53 -3.09
N ARG A 563 16.08 -8.74 -3.32
CA ARG A 563 15.36 -9.99 -3.11
C ARG A 563 15.60 -10.48 -1.68
N TYR A 564 14.53 -10.79 -0.97
CA TYR A 564 14.58 -11.36 0.38
C TYR A 564 14.16 -12.82 0.46
N GLU A 565 13.45 -13.32 -0.57
CA GLU A 565 13.01 -14.70 -0.63
C GLU A 565 14.22 -15.63 -0.69
N PRO A 566 14.29 -16.66 0.16
CA PRO A 566 15.35 -17.66 0.07
C PRO A 566 15.32 -18.35 -1.30
N VAL A 567 16.47 -18.87 -1.72
CA VAL A 567 16.54 -19.75 -2.88
C VAL A 567 15.92 -21.10 -2.49
N PRO A 568 14.87 -21.59 -3.16
CA PRO A 568 14.26 -22.85 -2.79
C PRO A 568 15.25 -24.02 -2.95
N ALA A 569 15.07 -25.07 -2.15
CA ALA A 569 15.82 -26.31 -2.33
C ALA A 569 15.53 -26.94 -3.71
N ALA A 570 16.47 -27.76 -4.19
CA ALA A 570 16.28 -28.52 -5.42
C ALA A 570 15.07 -29.45 -5.32
N VAL A 571 14.37 -29.65 -6.44
CA VAL A 571 13.26 -30.61 -6.51
C VAL A 571 13.86 -32.02 -6.56
N LEU A 572 13.50 -32.84 -5.58
CA LEU A 572 13.94 -34.23 -5.44
C LEU A 572 12.89 -35.17 -6.04
N VAL A 573 13.32 -36.07 -6.93
CA VAL A 573 12.46 -37.12 -7.50
C VAL A 573 13.15 -38.48 -7.37
N ALA A 574 12.42 -39.48 -6.90
CA ALA A 574 12.92 -40.85 -6.86
C ALA A 574 13.15 -41.38 -8.29
N ARG A 575 14.33 -41.94 -8.55
CA ARG A 575 14.59 -42.61 -9.84
C ARG A 575 14.09 -44.05 -9.84
N ARG A 576 14.15 -44.72 -8.68
CA ARG A 576 13.77 -46.12 -8.50
C ARG A 576 12.77 -46.24 -7.35
N PRO A 577 12.06 -47.38 -7.23
CA PRO A 577 11.26 -47.67 -6.04
C PRO A 577 12.10 -47.54 -4.78
N VAL A 578 11.55 -46.89 -3.74
CA VAL A 578 12.19 -46.79 -2.44
C VAL A 578 12.26 -48.17 -1.80
N THR A 579 13.34 -48.38 -1.07
CA THR A 579 13.57 -49.60 -0.29
C THR A 579 13.26 -49.38 1.18
N GLU A 580 13.34 -50.43 1.99
CA GLU A 580 13.08 -50.40 3.44
C GLU A 580 13.87 -49.29 4.16
N GLY A 581 13.17 -48.35 4.77
CA GLY A 581 13.74 -47.20 5.49
C GLY A 581 14.15 -46.03 4.60
N GLU A 582 14.02 -46.15 3.28
CA GLU A 582 14.30 -45.11 2.31
C GLU A 582 13.05 -44.25 2.05
N SER A 583 13.25 -42.95 1.80
CA SER A 583 12.21 -42.04 1.31
C SER A 583 12.83 -41.08 0.29
N VAL A 584 12.03 -40.24 -0.37
CA VAL A 584 12.56 -39.25 -1.33
C VAL A 584 13.69 -38.40 -0.73
N ALA A 585 13.56 -37.98 0.54
CA ALA A 585 14.54 -37.17 1.25
C ALA A 585 15.51 -37.97 2.14
N VAL A 586 15.23 -39.25 2.42
CA VAL A 586 16.08 -40.11 3.24
C VAL A 586 16.73 -41.18 2.37
N LEU A 587 18.03 -41.03 2.13
CA LEU A 587 18.83 -41.94 1.31
C LEU A 587 19.41 -43.04 2.19
N VAL A 588 19.14 -44.31 1.87
CA VAL A 588 19.66 -45.45 2.63
C VAL A 588 20.64 -46.25 1.77
N VAL A 589 21.81 -46.52 2.33
CA VAL A 589 22.82 -47.44 1.78
C VAL A 589 22.90 -48.65 2.70
N ARG A 590 22.94 -49.86 2.14
CA ARG A 590 23.04 -51.11 2.91
C ARG A 590 24.28 -51.90 2.53
N THR A 591 25.02 -52.36 3.55
CA THR A 591 26.16 -53.27 3.45
C THR A 591 25.79 -54.65 4.01
N ASP A 592 26.58 -55.69 3.70
CA ASP A 592 26.31 -57.04 4.23
C ASP A 592 26.53 -57.05 5.75
N ASN A 593 25.61 -57.69 6.49
CA ASN A 593 25.72 -57.79 7.94
C ASN A 593 26.85 -58.73 8.39
N ALA A 594 27.27 -59.68 7.54
CA ALA A 594 28.33 -60.64 7.84
C ALA A 594 29.73 -60.10 7.50
N ASP A 595 29.82 -59.20 6.52
CA ASP A 595 31.03 -58.46 6.16
C ASP A 595 30.64 -57.00 5.88
N PRO A 596 30.83 -56.08 6.85
CA PRO A 596 30.50 -54.67 6.68
C PRO A 596 31.23 -53.98 5.52
N SER A 597 32.31 -54.57 5.01
CA SER A 597 33.05 -54.12 3.82
C SER A 597 32.54 -54.71 2.51
N ALA A 598 31.68 -55.73 2.57
CA ALA A 598 31.08 -56.32 1.37
C ALA A 598 29.82 -55.53 0.95
N PRO A 599 29.77 -54.99 -0.29
CA PRO A 599 28.57 -54.34 -0.80
C PRO A 599 27.45 -55.39 -0.97
N VAL A 600 26.25 -55.10 -0.48
CA VAL A 600 25.07 -55.90 -0.86
C VAL A 600 24.78 -55.63 -2.33
N ALA A 601 24.59 -56.68 -3.13
CA ALA A 601 24.13 -56.57 -4.52
C ALA A 601 22.68 -56.05 -4.58
N ARG A 602 22.48 -54.76 -4.30
CA ARG A 602 21.22 -54.03 -4.45
C ARG A 602 21.40 -52.87 -5.43
N PRO A 603 20.31 -52.44 -6.09
CA PRO A 603 20.25 -51.17 -6.80
C PRO A 603 20.84 -50.03 -5.94
N PRO A 604 21.71 -49.15 -6.49
CA PRO A 604 22.12 -47.96 -5.77
C PRO A 604 20.93 -47.04 -5.47
N CYS A 605 21.06 -46.25 -4.42
CA CYS A 605 20.07 -45.26 -4.01
C CYS A 605 20.23 -44.03 -4.91
N GLU A 606 19.20 -43.70 -5.70
CA GLU A 606 19.30 -42.71 -6.76
C GLU A 606 18.17 -41.67 -6.74
N ARG A 607 18.54 -40.40 -6.97
CA ARG A 607 17.59 -39.28 -7.08
C ARG A 607 17.88 -38.44 -8.31
N HIS A 608 16.82 -37.96 -8.95
CA HIS A 608 16.91 -36.81 -9.85
C HIS A 608 16.82 -35.53 -9.02
N LEU A 609 17.75 -34.63 -9.23
CA LEU A 609 17.81 -33.30 -8.63
C LEU A 609 17.50 -32.29 -9.74
N LEU A 610 16.41 -31.54 -9.61
CA LEU A 610 16.04 -30.53 -10.60
C LEU A 610 16.18 -29.12 -10.01
N PRO A 611 16.59 -28.13 -10.82
CA PRO A 611 16.56 -26.73 -10.42
C PRO A 611 15.14 -26.32 -9.95
N PRO A 612 15.03 -25.55 -8.87
CA PRO A 612 13.74 -25.12 -8.34
C PRO A 612 12.98 -24.26 -9.34
N LYS A 613 11.65 -24.39 -9.34
CA LYS A 613 10.73 -23.61 -10.18
C LYS A 613 10.68 -22.16 -9.71
N ALA A 614 10.64 -21.23 -10.66
CA ALA A 614 10.34 -19.83 -10.39
C ALA A 614 8.97 -19.41 -10.94
N ALA A 615 8.30 -18.53 -10.20
CA ALA A 615 7.14 -17.82 -10.69
C ALA A 615 7.56 -16.77 -11.75
N VAL A 616 6.68 -16.49 -12.72
CA VAL A 616 6.96 -15.50 -13.78
C VAL A 616 7.32 -14.14 -13.19
N GLN A 617 6.60 -13.69 -12.16
CA GLN A 617 6.89 -12.44 -11.46
C GLN A 617 8.33 -12.39 -10.91
N GLN A 618 8.86 -13.51 -10.42
CA GLN A 618 10.24 -13.58 -9.93
C GLN A 618 11.24 -13.42 -11.08
N LEU A 619 10.96 -14.04 -12.24
CA LEU A 619 11.78 -13.91 -13.44
C LEU A 619 11.76 -12.47 -13.98
N GLU A 620 10.59 -11.84 -14.00
CA GLU A 620 10.44 -10.43 -14.35
C GLU A 620 11.25 -9.54 -13.43
N ARG A 621 11.14 -9.71 -12.10
CA ARG A 621 11.91 -8.90 -11.13
C ARG A 621 13.42 -9.10 -11.25
N HIS A 622 13.91 -10.29 -11.63
CA HIS A 622 15.33 -10.49 -11.94
C HIS A 622 15.77 -9.86 -13.27
N GLY A 623 14.83 -9.43 -14.12
CA GLY A 623 15.12 -8.83 -15.42
C GLY A 623 15.62 -9.81 -16.47
N VAL A 624 15.56 -11.13 -16.21
CA VAL A 624 16.00 -12.16 -17.17
C VAL A 624 15.07 -12.30 -18.38
N LEU A 625 13.89 -11.67 -18.30
CA LEU A 625 12.92 -11.57 -19.39
C LEU A 625 13.02 -10.25 -20.16
N ASP A 626 13.94 -9.35 -19.79
CA ASP A 626 14.04 -8.03 -20.39
C ASP A 626 14.80 -8.06 -21.72
N THR A 627 14.44 -7.13 -22.61
CA THR A 627 15.28 -6.81 -23.75
C THR A 627 16.62 -6.26 -23.23
N ALA A 628 17.73 -6.81 -23.72
CA ALA A 628 19.06 -6.49 -23.23
C ALA A 628 19.31 -4.98 -23.20
N GLY A 629 19.66 -4.45 -22.01
CA GLY A 629 19.96 -3.02 -21.79
C GLY A 629 18.74 -2.09 -21.76
N GLN A 630 17.53 -2.58 -22.00
CA GLN A 630 16.32 -1.74 -22.03
C GLN A 630 15.50 -1.81 -20.74
N HIS A 631 15.73 -2.84 -19.90
CA HIS A 631 15.05 -3.02 -18.61
C HIS A 631 13.51 -3.01 -18.73
N ARG A 632 13.05 -3.61 -19.82
CA ARG A 632 11.65 -3.77 -20.20
C ARG A 632 11.49 -5.18 -20.71
N THR A 633 10.42 -5.85 -20.27
CA THR A 633 10.09 -7.21 -20.70
C THR A 633 10.06 -7.28 -22.23
N ASP A 634 10.78 -8.23 -22.81
CA ASP A 634 10.78 -8.48 -24.24
C ASP A 634 9.47 -9.17 -24.66
N ALA A 635 8.71 -8.60 -25.60
CA ALA A 635 7.48 -9.23 -26.07
C ALA A 635 7.72 -10.65 -26.65
N GLN A 636 8.93 -10.94 -27.14
CA GLN A 636 9.30 -12.24 -27.70
C GLN A 636 9.37 -13.35 -26.65
N VAL A 637 9.60 -13.02 -25.36
CA VAL A 637 9.66 -14.05 -24.31
C VAL A 637 8.30 -14.69 -24.02
N TYR A 638 7.19 -14.13 -24.51
CA TYR A 638 5.86 -14.74 -24.35
C TYR A 638 5.79 -16.17 -24.93
N ALA A 639 6.45 -16.41 -26.07
CA ALA A 639 6.50 -17.75 -26.66
C ALA A 639 7.24 -18.76 -25.75
N LEU A 640 8.32 -18.32 -25.09
CA LEU A 640 9.06 -19.11 -24.11
C LEU A 640 8.20 -19.39 -22.87
N LEU A 641 7.52 -18.38 -22.33
CA LEU A 641 6.63 -18.56 -21.17
C LEU A 641 5.53 -19.58 -21.48
N LYS A 642 4.91 -19.49 -22.66
CA LYS A 642 3.88 -20.44 -23.12
C LYS A 642 4.41 -21.87 -23.24
N GLN A 643 5.67 -22.05 -23.66
CA GLN A 643 6.28 -23.37 -23.77
C GLN A 643 6.38 -24.09 -22.41
N PHE A 644 6.63 -23.36 -21.33
CA PHE A 644 6.81 -23.89 -19.98
C PHE A 644 5.59 -23.71 -19.07
N ASP A 645 4.48 -23.21 -19.62
CA ASP A 645 3.24 -23.01 -18.88
C ASP A 645 2.61 -24.35 -18.47
N GLY A 646 2.03 -24.40 -17.27
CA GLY A 646 1.47 -25.64 -16.70
C GLY A 646 2.50 -26.77 -16.45
N GLY A 647 3.80 -26.47 -16.54
CA GLY A 647 4.88 -27.44 -16.41
C GLY A 647 4.79 -28.33 -15.16
N VAL A 648 4.55 -29.63 -15.40
CA VAL A 648 4.53 -30.70 -14.39
C VAL A 648 5.49 -31.82 -14.80
N LEU A 649 6.04 -32.51 -13.81
CA LEU A 649 6.83 -33.71 -14.09
C LEU A 649 5.97 -34.77 -14.80
N PRO A 650 6.56 -35.59 -15.68
CA PRO A 650 5.87 -36.73 -16.27
C PRO A 650 5.26 -37.62 -15.17
N THR A 651 4.11 -38.24 -15.47
CA THR A 651 3.54 -39.25 -14.58
C THR A 651 4.53 -40.39 -14.41
N GLY A 652 5.08 -40.54 -13.21
CA GLY A 652 5.96 -41.64 -12.88
C GLY A 652 5.21 -42.93 -12.57
N THR A 653 5.96 -44.01 -12.39
CA THR A 653 5.40 -45.30 -11.97
C THR A 653 5.08 -45.24 -10.48
N PRO A 654 3.84 -45.59 -10.04
CA PRO A 654 3.51 -45.63 -8.63
C PRO A 654 4.39 -46.63 -7.88
N ASP A 655 4.98 -46.20 -6.77
CA ASP A 655 5.74 -47.05 -5.89
C ASP A 655 4.87 -47.57 -4.73
N ALA A 656 4.62 -48.88 -4.70
CA ALA A 656 3.88 -49.51 -3.61
C ALA A 656 4.59 -49.35 -2.24
N ASN A 657 5.92 -49.25 -2.23
CA ASN A 657 6.70 -49.06 -1.00
C ASN A 657 6.69 -47.62 -0.48
N ALA A 658 6.27 -46.66 -1.32
CA ALA A 658 6.16 -45.24 -0.96
C ALA A 658 4.70 -44.76 -0.92
N GLY A 659 3.75 -45.65 -0.63
CA GLY A 659 2.32 -45.28 -0.54
C GLY A 659 1.73 -44.78 -1.87
N GLY A 660 2.28 -45.21 -3.00
CA GLY A 660 1.86 -44.80 -4.34
C GLY A 660 2.56 -43.55 -4.88
N ALA A 661 3.52 -42.96 -4.15
CA ALA A 661 4.32 -41.86 -4.67
C ALA A 661 5.08 -42.28 -5.94
N PRO A 662 5.09 -41.46 -6.99
CA PRO A 662 5.68 -41.85 -8.27
C PRO A 662 7.21 -41.80 -8.27
N TYR A 663 7.86 -42.76 -8.95
CA TYR A 663 9.27 -42.71 -9.34
C TYR A 663 9.44 -42.59 -10.86
N LEU A 664 10.57 -42.04 -11.29
CA LEU A 664 10.94 -41.86 -12.70
C LEU A 664 12.17 -42.70 -13.06
N ASP A 665 11.94 -43.93 -13.51
CA ASP A 665 13.00 -44.84 -13.97
C ASP A 665 13.49 -44.48 -15.37
N GLN A 666 14.17 -43.35 -15.43
CA GLN A 666 14.81 -42.78 -16.61
C GLN A 666 16.24 -42.41 -16.23
N ASP A 667 17.17 -42.49 -17.19
CA ASP A 667 18.56 -42.06 -16.96
C ASP A 667 18.68 -40.54 -16.89
N GLN A 668 17.83 -39.82 -17.62
CA GLN A 668 17.77 -38.36 -17.64
C GLN A 668 16.32 -37.92 -17.55
N VAL A 669 16.08 -36.83 -16.82
CA VAL A 669 14.77 -36.19 -16.71
C VAL A 669 14.87 -34.78 -17.29
N GLN A 670 13.82 -34.36 -18.01
CA GLN A 670 13.70 -32.99 -18.50
C GLN A 670 12.98 -32.14 -17.45
N ARG A 671 13.43 -30.88 -17.29
CA ARG A 671 12.78 -29.92 -16.39
C ARG A 671 11.64 -29.23 -17.14
N PRO A 672 10.38 -29.36 -16.69
CA PRO A 672 9.21 -28.86 -17.42
C PRO A 672 8.83 -27.42 -17.07
N TRP A 673 9.65 -26.69 -16.32
CA TRP A 673 9.38 -25.29 -15.90
C TRP A 673 10.60 -24.39 -16.13
N LEU A 674 10.46 -23.08 -15.89
CA LEU A 674 11.58 -22.14 -15.84
C LEU A 674 12.22 -22.13 -14.43
N PRO A 675 13.56 -22.17 -14.34
CA PRO A 675 14.26 -22.27 -13.05
C PRO A 675 14.38 -20.90 -12.37
N ASP A 676 14.60 -20.90 -11.06
CA ASP A 676 14.99 -19.70 -10.32
C ASP A 676 16.37 -19.18 -10.79
N PRO A 677 16.48 -17.91 -11.25
CA PRO A 677 17.75 -17.34 -11.72
C PRO A 677 18.86 -17.33 -10.66
N PHE A 678 18.52 -17.28 -9.36
CA PHE A 678 19.49 -17.34 -8.26
C PHE A 678 19.87 -18.77 -7.87
N ALA A 679 19.15 -19.79 -8.32
CA ALA A 679 19.54 -21.19 -8.08
C ALA A 679 20.64 -21.61 -9.07
N ARG A 680 21.88 -21.15 -8.85
CA ARG A 680 23.03 -21.40 -9.74
C ARG A 680 23.58 -22.83 -9.64
N GLY A 681 23.23 -23.55 -8.58
CA GLY A 681 23.71 -24.90 -8.30
C GLY A 681 23.01 -25.50 -7.09
N LEU A 682 23.59 -26.57 -6.57
CA LEU A 682 23.14 -27.25 -5.36
C LEU A 682 24.30 -27.50 -4.42
N ALA A 683 23.99 -27.53 -3.12
CA ALA A 683 24.89 -27.95 -2.06
C ALA A 683 24.29 -29.16 -1.35
N LEU A 684 25.05 -30.25 -1.26
CA LEU A 684 24.76 -31.43 -0.45
C LEU A 684 25.55 -31.31 0.84
N ARG A 685 24.85 -31.27 1.98
CA ARG A 685 25.47 -31.13 3.29
C ARG A 685 25.27 -32.39 4.13
N GLY A 686 26.18 -32.62 5.07
CA GLY A 686 26.07 -33.74 6.02
C GLY A 686 26.22 -35.11 5.35
N LEU A 687 27.04 -35.20 4.30
CA LEU A 687 27.31 -36.46 3.62
C LEU A 687 28.16 -37.38 4.52
N PRO A 688 27.79 -38.67 4.71
CA PRO A 688 28.57 -39.58 5.54
C PRO A 688 30.02 -39.72 5.05
N GLY A 689 30.98 -39.38 5.91
CA GLY A 689 32.42 -39.53 5.63
C GLY A 689 32.95 -38.64 4.51
N GLN A 690 32.19 -37.63 4.06
CA GLN A 690 32.60 -36.69 3.02
C GLN A 690 32.33 -35.23 3.42
N PRO A 691 33.14 -34.28 2.96
CA PRO A 691 32.83 -32.86 3.11
C PRO A 691 31.56 -32.50 2.33
N ASP A 692 30.97 -31.36 2.69
CA ASP A 692 29.87 -30.77 1.92
C ASP A 692 30.27 -30.59 0.45
N VAL A 693 29.38 -30.96 -0.47
CA VAL A 693 29.61 -30.89 -1.91
C VAL A 693 28.77 -29.78 -2.50
N ALA A 694 29.40 -28.80 -3.14
CA ALA A 694 28.72 -27.77 -3.92
C ALA A 694 29.03 -27.92 -5.41
N THR A 695 28.00 -27.95 -6.25
CA THR A 695 28.15 -28.06 -7.70
C THR A 695 27.18 -27.14 -8.43
N PRO A 696 27.61 -26.44 -9.50
CA PRO A 696 26.69 -25.73 -10.37
C PRO A 696 25.76 -26.71 -11.09
N TRP A 697 24.60 -26.23 -11.53
CA TRP A 697 23.78 -26.97 -12.47
C TRP A 697 24.51 -27.06 -13.83
N PRO A 698 24.48 -28.22 -14.53
CA PRO A 698 24.82 -28.25 -15.94
C PRO A 698 23.92 -27.24 -16.67
N HIS A 699 24.48 -26.48 -17.60
CA HIS A 699 23.73 -25.40 -18.24
C HIS A 699 24.09 -25.22 -19.71
N GLY A 700 23.15 -24.64 -20.45
CA GLY A 700 23.33 -24.22 -21.84
C GLY A 700 23.81 -22.78 -21.93
N THR A 701 23.44 -22.11 -23.01
CA THR A 701 23.83 -20.71 -23.28
C THR A 701 22.80 -19.71 -22.77
N ALA A 702 21.52 -20.08 -22.74
CA ALA A 702 20.46 -19.22 -22.25
C ALA A 702 20.30 -19.35 -20.73
N TRP A 703 19.86 -18.28 -20.07
CA TRP A 703 19.72 -18.24 -18.60
C TRP A 703 18.81 -19.34 -18.03
N HIS A 704 17.79 -19.75 -18.80
CA HIS A 704 16.82 -20.75 -18.40
C HIS A 704 17.29 -22.19 -18.68
N GLU A 705 18.37 -22.39 -19.45
CA GLU A 705 18.91 -23.71 -19.76
C GLU A 705 19.75 -24.22 -18.59
N GLN A 706 19.11 -24.59 -17.47
CA GLN A 706 19.73 -25.36 -16.38
C GLN A 706 19.21 -26.81 -16.43
N PHE A 707 20.07 -27.82 -16.32
CA PHE A 707 19.68 -29.21 -16.50
C PHE A 707 19.71 -29.99 -15.17
N PRO A 708 18.84 -31.00 -15.00
CA PRO A 708 18.86 -31.85 -13.83
C PRO A 708 20.18 -32.61 -13.62
N LEU A 709 20.45 -32.97 -12.37
CA LEU A 709 21.56 -33.82 -11.97
C LEU A 709 21.03 -35.14 -11.41
N ARG A 710 21.86 -36.19 -11.50
CA ARG A 710 21.59 -37.48 -10.88
C ARG A 710 22.49 -37.67 -9.68
N LEU A 711 21.90 -37.81 -8.50
CA LEU A 711 22.59 -38.22 -7.28
C LEU A 711 22.57 -39.74 -7.21
N VAL A 712 23.74 -40.35 -7.07
CA VAL A 712 23.92 -41.80 -6.89
C VAL A 712 24.70 -42.02 -5.60
N VAL A 713 24.08 -42.68 -4.63
CA VAL A 713 24.73 -43.03 -3.37
C VAL A 713 25.02 -44.54 -3.38
N GLN A 714 26.28 -44.89 -3.12
CA GLN A 714 26.79 -46.26 -3.12
C GLN A 714 27.52 -46.54 -1.81
N PRO A 715 27.66 -47.81 -1.40
CA PRO A 715 28.59 -48.19 -0.35
C PRO A 715 29.98 -47.66 -0.66
N GLY A 716 30.68 -47.15 0.37
CA GLY A 716 32.10 -46.83 0.25
C GLY A 716 32.95 -48.09 0.01
N PRO A 717 34.20 -47.93 -0.44
CA PRO A 717 35.14 -49.04 -0.62
C PRO A 717 35.52 -49.74 0.69
#